data_AF-A0A1J0VR04-F1
#
_entry.id   AF-A0A1J0VR04-F1
#
_cell.length_a   1.000
_cell.length_b   1.000
_cell.length_c   1.000
_cell.angle_alpha   90.00
_cell.angle_beta   90.00
_cell.angle_gamma   90.00
#
_symmetry.space_group_name_H-M   'P 1'
#
loop_
_entity.id
_entity.type
_entity.pdbx_description
1 polymer ?
#
loop_
_entity_poly.entity_id
_entity_poly.type
_entity_poly.pdbx_seq_one_letter_code
_entity_poly.pdbx_strand_id
1 'polypeptide(L)'
;MSTVDVRNGDPMTTPLDALDFDGEPFDVLAWTLALEPDAHPAPSPQPTVTPTPTAVRATGPTSAQLGADPISQLVQQVRSELVAAHLSAMAVQTAWQRQAIGALGHSVPSADSTATLGPTAAPHGPTAADGPSAPNGTTATHGPTAPGRSTAVAEQILAATIDYTPASGLTVSAVPGHPVTFDLPAPATSMNAFKMLARTPITAMDGSALAALARGEIAAVFGPAYDQDGANPEIRLTDGAHGRLVEVLDVEGRGGQWARGRLAATCRIDGPDLAVAATEIGWQAAQVLALRAGLHLCLAGARFQAGEAFELQLSTSVTGPAELVAEVVQIDLLPRPWLRINAEIRSGGAVVARVYGLTLEIREAPGLPIGPAAGGAIPRFFGRRNVFGQRALLGEFHMTHSARGDLGIALGPEFSAYTGRRATRMPNHGLQLCDRVMAVDGERGTLTGGTGHTEYDSPADAWYYAESANASMPNVVYMETSLQSALLLGYFLGATLTAPAEDYSLRNLDGTATVLREVDLRDKTIQQTSRLLDTTVLTGAVLQTFAYELAVDGEPFYAGESLFGFFNARALANQNGLDNGELVPPWLDSQATRPVVRVIDVAARRAAGTGMACASGHLAMLDAIEVVDGGGTYGHGYLRAVRPVGPDDWFFGYHFFMDPVMPGSLGVEAVLQAMQEWAVDTGLAAELEAPEFVVPVGVPLSWRYRGQILSGDAEMTLEVHIKSVERRRGRIRVIGEASVWKPSMRIYELTDVAVELRDAHAEPW
;
A
#
# COMPACT_ATOMS: atom_id res chain seq x y z
N MET A 1 22.17 46.71 37.00
CA MET A 1 21.85 48.14 36.75
C MET A 1 21.59 48.27 35.26
N SER A 2 20.46 48.79 34.79
CA SER A 2 19.40 49.51 35.52
C SER A 2 17.99 49.01 35.18
N THR A 3 17.06 49.19 36.12
CA THR A 3 15.64 48.82 36.01
C THR A 3 14.78 50.04 35.66
N VAL A 4 13.79 49.86 34.79
CA VAL A 4 12.55 50.66 34.73
C VAL A 4 11.39 49.66 34.54
N ASP A 5 10.23 49.95 35.10
CA ASP A 5 9.16 48.99 35.40
C ASP A 5 7.76 49.67 35.32
N VAL A 6 6.68 48.88 35.31
CA VAL A 6 5.26 49.27 35.45
C VAL A 6 4.67 49.94 34.18
N ARG A 7 3.51 49.54 33.61
CA ARG A 7 2.24 49.09 34.22
C ARG A 7 1.35 48.17 33.32
N ASN A 8 0.44 47.46 33.98
CA ASN A 8 -0.56 46.47 33.54
C ASN A 8 -1.43 46.79 32.30
N GLY A 9 -1.90 45.71 31.66
CA GLY A 9 -3.19 45.64 30.94
C GLY A 9 -3.67 44.18 30.84
N ASP A 10 -4.84 43.86 31.40
CA ASP A 10 -5.49 42.54 31.24
C ASP A 10 -6.03 42.34 29.81
N PRO A 11 -6.20 41.07 29.37
CA PRO A 11 -7.60 40.64 29.19
C PRO A 11 -7.90 39.19 29.58
N MET A 12 -9.00 39.03 30.33
CA MET A 12 -10.03 37.98 30.21
C MET A 12 -9.58 36.52 30.03
N THR A 13 -9.59 35.77 31.13
CA THR A 13 -9.72 34.31 31.11
C THR A 13 -11.12 33.87 30.69
N THR A 14 -11.21 32.94 29.75
CA THR A 14 -12.43 32.17 29.43
C THR A 14 -12.08 30.68 29.48
N PRO A 15 -12.88 29.79 30.08
CA PRO A 15 -12.58 28.35 30.12
C PRO A 15 -12.63 27.71 28.72
N LEU A 16 -11.72 26.76 28.49
CA LEU A 16 -11.77 25.84 27.36
C LEU A 16 -12.32 24.49 27.84
N ASP A 17 -13.64 24.36 27.82
CA ASP A 17 -14.37 23.11 28.03
C ASP A 17 -15.20 22.79 26.77
N ALA A 18 -15.33 21.50 26.44
CA ALA A 18 -16.16 20.95 25.36
C ALA A 18 -15.99 21.57 23.95
N LEU A 19 -15.01 21.05 23.19
CA LEU A 19 -15.18 20.86 21.75
C LEU A 19 -15.59 19.40 21.54
N ASP A 20 -16.90 19.16 21.40
CA ASP A 20 -17.42 17.84 21.03
C ASP A 20 -16.98 17.47 19.60
N PHE A 21 -16.58 16.21 19.42
CA PHE A 21 -16.03 15.68 18.18
C PHE A 21 -17.12 14.90 17.41
N ASP A 22 -18.00 15.62 16.71
CA ASP A 22 -18.91 15.04 15.71
C ASP A 22 -18.13 14.74 14.41
N GLY A 23 -17.32 13.67 14.45
CA GLY A 23 -16.65 13.11 13.29
C GLY A 23 -17.36 11.85 12.80
N GLU A 24 -18.12 11.96 11.70
CA GLU A 24 -18.67 10.79 10.99
C GLU A 24 -17.53 9.85 10.53
N PRO A 25 -17.66 8.51 10.67
CA PRO A 25 -16.66 7.56 10.22
C PRO A 25 -16.39 7.65 8.71
N PHE A 26 -15.12 7.58 8.32
CA PHE A 26 -14.72 7.60 6.92
C PHE A 26 -14.86 6.21 6.28
N ASP A 27 -15.98 5.97 5.60
CA ASP A 27 -16.19 4.78 4.77
C ASP A 27 -15.33 4.85 3.49
N VAL A 28 -14.43 3.87 3.35
CA VAL A 28 -13.49 3.73 2.23
C VAL A 28 -14.16 3.05 1.01
N LEU A 29 -15.24 2.30 1.20
CA LEU A 29 -15.90 1.46 0.18
C LEU A 29 -16.95 2.23 -0.64
N ALA A 30 -17.38 3.41 -0.18
CA ALA A 30 -18.39 4.26 -0.82
C ALA A 30 -18.07 4.70 -2.26
N TRP A 31 -16.85 4.46 -2.77
CA TRP A 31 -16.43 4.76 -4.15
C TRP A 31 -16.31 3.52 -5.07
N THR A 32 -16.59 2.30 -4.57
CA THR A 32 -16.33 1.05 -5.31
C THR A 32 -17.55 0.33 -5.91
N LEU A 33 -18.77 0.90 -5.87
CA LEU A 33 -19.99 0.25 -6.37
C LEU A 33 -20.89 1.13 -7.24
N ALA A 34 -20.75 1.02 -8.57
CA ALA A 34 -21.72 1.52 -9.54
C ALA A 34 -21.63 0.87 -10.95
N LEU A 35 -21.42 -0.45 -11.07
CA LEU A 35 -21.53 -1.18 -12.34
C LEU A 35 -22.28 -2.52 -12.14
N GLU A 36 -23.58 -2.54 -12.44
CA GLU A 36 -24.29 -3.77 -12.78
C GLU A 36 -24.22 -4.02 -14.30
N PRO A 37 -24.31 -5.29 -14.76
CA PRO A 37 -24.02 -5.65 -16.15
C PRO A 37 -25.19 -5.39 -17.10
N ASP A 38 -24.98 -4.49 -18.06
CA ASP A 38 -25.98 -4.12 -19.06
C ASP A 38 -26.20 -5.25 -20.10
N ALA A 39 -27.42 -5.77 -20.19
CA ALA A 39 -27.74 -6.93 -21.01
C ALA A 39 -28.10 -6.53 -22.46
N HIS A 40 -27.39 -7.08 -23.45
CA HIS A 40 -27.60 -6.78 -24.87
C HIS A 40 -29.05 -6.99 -25.36
N PRO A 41 -29.71 -5.97 -25.96
CA PRO A 41 -30.87 -6.15 -26.82
C PRO A 41 -30.43 -6.50 -28.25
N ALA A 42 -31.10 -7.48 -28.87
CA ALA A 42 -30.85 -7.85 -30.27
C ALA A 42 -31.40 -6.81 -31.28
N PRO A 43 -30.81 -6.68 -32.49
CA PRO A 43 -31.22 -5.66 -33.45
C PRO A 43 -32.58 -5.95 -34.12
N SER A 44 -33.19 -4.90 -34.68
CA SER A 44 -34.39 -4.98 -35.53
C SER A 44 -34.30 -3.99 -36.71
N PRO A 45 -34.98 -4.24 -37.83
CA PRO A 45 -34.46 -3.87 -39.16
C PRO A 45 -34.83 -2.48 -39.69
N GLN A 46 -34.00 -1.98 -40.61
CA GLN A 46 -34.26 -0.80 -41.44
C GLN A 46 -35.38 -1.03 -42.49
N PRO A 47 -36.16 0.01 -42.82
CA PRO A 47 -36.91 0.10 -44.07
C PRO A 47 -36.25 1.09 -45.06
N THR A 48 -35.92 0.62 -46.27
CA THR A 48 -35.42 1.45 -47.39
C THR A 48 -36.55 1.93 -48.31
N VAL A 49 -36.55 3.22 -48.67
CA VAL A 49 -37.26 3.78 -49.84
C VAL A 49 -36.39 4.88 -50.50
N THR A 50 -36.52 5.04 -51.82
CA THR A 50 -35.56 5.74 -52.72
C THR A 50 -36.17 7.04 -53.35
N PRO A 51 -35.60 7.76 -54.35
CA PRO A 51 -35.38 9.22 -54.17
C PRO A 51 -35.90 10.18 -55.28
N THR A 52 -35.70 11.50 -55.07
CA THR A 52 -35.67 12.61 -56.08
C THR A 52 -36.97 12.92 -56.85
N PRO A 53 -37.09 14.02 -57.64
CA PRO A 53 -36.20 15.18 -57.89
C PRO A 53 -36.72 16.47 -57.17
N THR A 54 -36.55 17.76 -57.53
CA THR A 54 -36.10 18.50 -58.75
C THR A 54 -35.58 19.92 -58.38
N ALA A 55 -35.04 20.68 -59.35
CA ALA A 55 -34.48 22.04 -59.18
C ALA A 55 -35.26 23.15 -59.93
N VAL A 56 -34.92 24.45 -59.72
CA VAL A 56 -34.59 25.45 -60.79
C VAL A 56 -34.36 26.91 -60.26
N ARG A 57 -33.24 27.52 -60.70
CA ARG A 57 -32.88 28.97 -60.88
C ARG A 57 -33.26 30.09 -59.86
N ALA A 58 -32.24 30.48 -59.08
CA ALA A 58 -31.46 31.74 -59.18
C ALA A 58 -32.08 33.08 -59.66
N THR A 59 -31.99 34.11 -58.79
CA THR A 59 -31.45 35.48 -59.03
C THR A 59 -30.85 36.04 -57.72
N GLY A 60 -30.06 37.13 -57.79
CA GLY A 60 -29.60 37.93 -56.64
C GLY A 60 -29.65 39.43 -56.99
N PRO A 61 -28.90 40.34 -56.32
CA PRO A 61 -28.08 40.20 -55.11
C PRO A 61 -28.34 41.29 -54.03
N THR A 62 -28.06 41.01 -52.74
CA THR A 62 -27.89 42.08 -51.72
C THR A 62 -26.99 41.67 -50.55
N SER A 63 -26.58 42.68 -49.77
CA SER A 63 -25.40 42.68 -48.88
C SER A 63 -25.58 42.08 -47.48
N ALA A 64 -24.52 41.37 -47.06
CA ALA A 64 -23.91 41.41 -45.73
C ALA A 64 -24.71 41.02 -44.46
N GLN A 65 -24.46 39.79 -43.99
CA GLN A 65 -24.26 39.50 -42.56
C GLN A 65 -23.14 38.45 -42.44
N LEU A 66 -22.24 38.63 -41.47
CA LEU A 66 -21.19 37.65 -41.15
C LEU A 66 -21.81 36.53 -40.29
N GLY A 67 -22.17 35.42 -40.93
CA GLY A 67 -22.68 34.24 -40.25
C GLY A 67 -21.58 33.53 -39.44
N ALA A 68 -21.93 33.02 -38.26
CA ALA A 68 -21.03 32.19 -37.47
C ALA A 68 -20.72 30.87 -38.18
N ASP A 69 -19.47 30.40 -38.03
CA ASP A 69 -18.96 29.16 -38.60
C ASP A 69 -19.86 27.94 -38.27
N PRO A 70 -20.20 27.08 -39.25
CA PRO A 70 -21.00 25.87 -39.03
C PRO A 70 -20.45 24.92 -37.95
N ILE A 71 -19.12 24.82 -37.80
CA ILE A 71 -18.50 23.98 -36.76
C ILE A 71 -18.80 24.55 -35.38
N SER A 72 -18.69 25.87 -35.21
CA SER A 72 -19.06 26.59 -33.98
C SER A 72 -20.54 26.41 -33.63
N GLN A 73 -21.45 26.41 -34.61
CA GLN A 73 -22.88 26.11 -34.39
C GLN A 73 -23.10 24.66 -33.94
N LEU A 74 -22.44 23.69 -34.59
CA LEU A 74 -22.50 22.27 -34.21
C LEU A 74 -21.97 22.02 -32.80
N VAL A 75 -20.83 22.62 -32.44
CA VAL A 75 -20.25 22.53 -31.08
C VAL A 75 -21.18 23.15 -30.03
N GLN A 76 -21.86 24.25 -30.37
CA GLN A 76 -22.84 24.87 -29.47
C GLN A 76 -24.10 24.00 -29.29
N GLN A 77 -24.58 23.35 -30.36
CA GLN A 77 -25.71 22.41 -30.30
C GLN A 77 -25.36 21.19 -29.44
N VAL A 78 -24.22 20.52 -29.72
CA VAL A 78 -23.76 19.34 -28.96
C VAL A 78 -23.58 19.68 -27.48
N ARG A 79 -23.04 20.87 -27.14
CA ARG A 79 -22.97 21.33 -25.75
C ARG A 79 -24.35 21.51 -25.11
N SER A 80 -25.34 22.04 -25.85
CA SER A 80 -26.69 22.22 -25.31
C SER A 80 -27.42 20.89 -25.06
N GLU A 81 -27.23 19.91 -25.94
CA GLU A 81 -27.80 18.57 -25.79
C GLU A 81 -27.14 17.79 -24.64
N LEU A 82 -25.81 17.91 -24.48
CA LEU A 82 -25.08 17.31 -23.36
C LEU A 82 -25.53 17.88 -22.00
N VAL A 83 -25.73 19.20 -21.91
CA VAL A 83 -26.24 19.86 -20.70
C VAL A 83 -27.68 19.44 -20.41
N ALA A 84 -28.54 19.33 -21.43
CA ALA A 84 -29.91 18.84 -21.26
C ALA A 84 -29.95 17.38 -20.75
N ALA A 85 -29.10 16.51 -21.29
CA ALA A 85 -28.98 15.12 -20.84
C ALA A 85 -28.49 15.04 -19.38
N HIS A 86 -27.47 15.83 -19.00
CA HIS A 86 -26.95 15.87 -17.63
C HIS A 86 -27.99 16.37 -16.62
N LEU A 87 -28.72 17.43 -16.94
CA LEU A 87 -29.82 17.94 -16.09
C LEU A 87 -30.97 16.93 -15.96
N SER A 88 -31.26 16.16 -17.01
CA SER A 88 -32.24 15.07 -16.95
C SER A 88 -31.80 13.94 -16.00
N ALA A 89 -30.54 13.53 -16.08
CA ALA A 89 -29.97 12.52 -15.18
C ALA A 89 -29.99 12.98 -13.71
N MET A 90 -29.60 14.23 -13.42
CA MET A 90 -29.69 14.81 -12.07
C MET A 90 -31.13 14.85 -11.54
N ALA A 91 -32.13 15.11 -12.40
CA ALA A 91 -33.53 15.09 -12.00
C ALA A 91 -34.02 13.69 -11.60
N VAL A 92 -33.60 12.64 -12.31
CA VAL A 92 -33.90 11.24 -11.97
C VAL A 92 -33.21 10.84 -10.66
N GLN A 93 -31.92 11.15 -10.51
CA GLN A 93 -31.17 10.90 -9.26
C GLN A 93 -31.81 11.58 -8.04
N THR A 94 -32.24 12.84 -8.20
CA THR A 94 -32.96 13.59 -7.16
C THR A 94 -34.31 12.95 -6.80
N ALA A 95 -35.02 12.38 -7.79
CA ALA A 95 -36.28 11.68 -7.56
C ALA A 95 -36.08 10.38 -6.76
N TRP A 96 -35.07 9.57 -7.13
CA TRP A 96 -34.69 8.36 -6.39
C TRP A 96 -34.25 8.66 -4.96
N GLN A 97 -33.42 9.68 -4.73
CA GLN A 97 -33.01 10.09 -3.39
C GLN A 97 -34.20 10.47 -2.50
N ARG A 98 -35.18 11.22 -3.03
CA ARG A 98 -36.42 11.55 -2.30
C ARG A 98 -37.26 10.31 -1.99
N GLN A 99 -37.31 9.33 -2.90
CA GLN A 99 -38.03 8.08 -2.69
C GLN A 99 -37.37 7.20 -1.62
N ALA A 100 -36.03 7.12 -1.61
CA ALA A 100 -35.27 6.41 -0.58
C ALA A 100 -35.44 7.04 0.81
N ILE A 101 -35.33 8.37 0.92
CA ILE A 101 -35.56 9.11 2.17
C ILE A 101 -37.01 8.91 2.65
N GLY A 102 -37.99 8.89 1.74
CA GLY A 102 -39.39 8.61 2.07
C GLY A 102 -39.62 7.22 2.68
N ALA A 103 -38.84 6.21 2.26
CA ALA A 103 -38.94 4.84 2.79
C ALA A 103 -38.40 4.69 4.22
N LEU A 104 -37.49 5.58 4.65
CA LEU A 104 -36.91 5.58 6.01
C LEU A 104 -37.81 6.22 7.07
N GLY A 105 -38.89 6.90 6.68
CA GLY A 105 -39.68 7.78 7.56
C GLY A 105 -40.78 7.13 8.41
N HIS A 106 -40.85 5.80 8.55
CA HIS A 106 -42.02 5.09 9.11
C HIS A 106 -41.70 4.04 10.20
N SER A 107 -41.24 4.48 11.38
CA SER A 107 -41.28 3.66 12.62
C SER A 107 -41.14 4.48 13.92
N VAL A 108 -42.15 5.29 14.27
CA VAL A 108 -42.29 5.86 15.64
C VAL A 108 -43.72 5.66 16.14
N PRO A 109 -43.95 4.91 17.23
CA PRO A 109 -45.28 4.77 17.83
C PRO A 109 -45.54 5.89 18.85
N SER A 110 -46.64 6.62 18.69
CA SER A 110 -47.18 7.49 19.74
C SER A 110 -48.23 6.75 20.58
N ALA A 111 -48.25 7.02 21.88
CA ALA A 111 -49.35 6.62 22.75
C ALA A 111 -50.40 7.74 22.81
N ASP A 112 -51.69 7.42 22.72
CA ASP A 112 -52.56 7.57 23.91
C ASP A 112 -53.96 6.90 23.81
N SER A 113 -54.46 6.51 25.00
CA SER A 113 -55.87 6.38 25.42
C SER A 113 -56.96 5.62 24.60
N THR A 114 -57.42 4.51 25.19
CA THR A 114 -58.84 4.11 25.44
C THR A 114 -59.89 3.93 24.31
N ALA A 115 -60.46 2.71 24.22
CA ALA A 115 -61.90 2.42 24.43
C ALA A 115 -62.19 0.91 24.58
N THR A 116 -63.28 0.52 25.26
CA THR A 116 -63.67 -0.88 25.55
C THR A 116 -64.91 -1.34 24.75
N LEU A 117 -64.99 -2.65 24.45
CA LEU A 117 -66.13 -3.57 24.75
C LEU A 117 -65.94 -4.95 24.05
N GLY A 118 -66.52 -6.02 24.63
CA GLY A 118 -66.60 -7.39 24.06
C GLY A 118 -68.05 -7.77 23.67
N PRO A 119 -68.51 -9.05 23.79
CA PRO A 119 -67.83 -10.26 24.25
C PRO A 119 -68.20 -11.56 23.44
N THR A 120 -68.16 -12.75 24.09
CA THR A 120 -68.67 -14.10 23.67
C THR A 120 -67.82 -14.93 22.69
N ALA A 121 -67.79 -16.28 22.73
CA ALA A 121 -68.05 -17.28 23.81
C ALA A 121 -67.43 -18.66 23.44
N ALA A 122 -67.22 -19.54 24.43
CA ALA A 122 -66.83 -20.96 24.24
C ALA A 122 -68.06 -21.90 24.17
N PRO A 123 -67.94 -23.24 23.98
CA PRO A 123 -67.72 -24.12 25.17
C PRO A 123 -67.15 -25.57 24.97
N HIS A 124 -66.91 -26.23 26.12
CA HIS A 124 -66.94 -27.70 26.42
C HIS A 124 -65.85 -28.71 25.94
N GLY A 125 -65.30 -29.46 26.92
CA GLY A 125 -64.80 -30.86 26.81
C GLY A 125 -65.81 -31.84 27.45
N PRO A 126 -65.45 -33.00 28.08
CA PRO A 126 -64.14 -33.50 28.58
C PRO A 126 -63.72 -34.87 27.92
N THR A 127 -63.15 -35.98 28.47
CA THR A 127 -62.95 -36.54 29.85
C THR A 127 -61.86 -37.67 29.92
N ALA A 128 -61.61 -38.16 31.15
CA ALA A 128 -60.91 -39.34 31.70
C ALA A 128 -61.11 -40.74 31.04
N ALA A 129 -60.40 -41.84 31.38
CA ALA A 129 -59.12 -42.12 32.10
C ALA A 129 -58.80 -43.66 32.05
N ASP A 130 -57.62 -44.09 32.55
CA ASP A 130 -57.16 -45.42 33.07
C ASP A 130 -57.71 -46.77 32.50
N GLY A 131 -56.97 -47.87 32.35
CA GLY A 131 -55.70 -48.31 32.99
C GLY A 131 -55.13 -49.63 32.37
N PRO A 132 -54.31 -50.44 33.08
CA PRO A 132 -53.26 -51.26 32.42
C PRO A 132 -53.31 -52.81 32.58
N SER A 133 -52.74 -53.55 31.60
CA SER A 133 -52.02 -54.85 31.80
C SER A 133 -51.33 -55.38 30.53
N ALA A 134 -50.25 -56.16 30.70
CA ALA A 134 -49.49 -56.90 29.65
C ALA A 134 -49.97 -58.40 29.57
N PRO A 135 -49.37 -59.39 28.81
CA PRO A 135 -48.01 -59.43 28.22
C PRO A 135 -47.77 -60.20 26.87
N ASN A 136 -46.51 -60.16 26.41
CA ASN A 136 -45.73 -61.14 25.61
C ASN A 136 -46.12 -61.57 24.17
N GLY A 137 -45.15 -61.46 23.24
CA GLY A 137 -45.16 -62.16 21.94
C GLY A 137 -44.05 -61.75 20.93
N THR A 138 -42.91 -62.46 20.96
CA THR A 138 -41.90 -62.76 19.90
C THR A 138 -42.14 -62.25 18.44
N THR A 139 -41.15 -61.87 17.60
CA THR A 139 -39.66 -62.07 17.60
C THR A 139 -38.93 -61.23 16.53
N ALA A 140 -37.66 -60.86 16.79
CA ALA A 140 -36.57 -60.50 15.82
C ALA A 140 -36.80 -59.24 14.93
N THR A 141 -35.82 -58.60 14.25
CA THR A 141 -34.36 -58.83 14.03
C THR A 141 -33.52 -57.56 14.29
N HIS A 142 -32.18 -57.65 14.19
CA HIS A 142 -31.20 -56.59 14.46
C HIS A 142 -31.38 -55.24 13.74
N GLY A 143 -30.98 -54.16 14.44
CA GLY A 143 -30.62 -52.84 13.90
C GLY A 143 -29.38 -52.29 14.64
N PRO A 144 -28.65 -51.31 14.07
CA PRO A 144 -27.35 -50.87 14.60
C PRO A 144 -27.47 -49.98 15.86
N THR A 145 -26.39 -49.95 16.65
CA THR A 145 -26.23 -49.05 17.81
C THR A 145 -26.23 -47.59 17.37
N ALA A 146 -27.13 -46.78 17.94
CA ALA A 146 -27.13 -45.33 17.73
C ALA A 146 -25.86 -44.69 18.34
N PRO A 147 -25.26 -43.67 17.68
CA PRO A 147 -24.22 -42.86 18.30
C PRO A 147 -24.80 -42.10 19.50
N GLY A 148 -23.98 -41.89 20.54
CA GLY A 148 -24.37 -41.10 21.69
C GLY A 148 -24.74 -39.68 21.27
N ARG A 149 -25.86 -39.15 21.77
CA ARG A 149 -26.22 -37.74 21.57
C ARG A 149 -25.17 -36.87 22.22
N SER A 150 -24.30 -36.26 21.42
CA SER A 150 -23.55 -35.09 21.86
C SER A 150 -24.56 -34.01 22.23
N THR A 151 -24.61 -33.65 23.52
CA THR A 151 -25.29 -32.44 23.96
C THR A 151 -24.48 -31.26 23.48
N ALA A 152 -24.90 -30.64 22.38
CA ALA A 152 -24.35 -29.37 21.93
C ALA A 152 -24.50 -28.35 23.06
N VAL A 153 -23.38 -27.98 23.68
CA VAL A 153 -23.34 -26.90 24.67
C VAL A 153 -23.57 -25.60 23.89
N ALA A 154 -24.45 -24.73 24.41
CA ALA A 154 -24.80 -23.50 23.72
C ALA A 154 -23.59 -22.57 23.69
N GLU A 155 -23.10 -22.26 22.50
CA GLU A 155 -21.99 -21.34 22.27
C GLU A 155 -22.43 -19.92 22.67
N GLN A 156 -21.76 -19.36 23.68
CA GLN A 156 -22.07 -18.05 24.23
C GLN A 156 -21.26 -16.98 23.48
N ILE A 157 -21.96 -16.15 22.72
CA ILE A 157 -21.39 -14.97 22.07
C ILE A 157 -21.44 -13.79 23.07
N LEU A 158 -20.31 -13.12 23.24
CA LEU A 158 -20.16 -11.93 24.07
C LEU A 158 -19.49 -10.82 23.25
N ALA A 159 -19.95 -9.58 23.43
CA ALA A 159 -19.16 -8.40 23.09
C ALA A 159 -18.28 -8.05 24.30
N ALA A 160 -17.00 -7.81 24.08
CA ALA A 160 -16.02 -7.59 25.13
C ALA A 160 -15.16 -6.33 24.88
N THR A 161 -14.74 -5.68 25.97
CA THR A 161 -13.79 -4.56 26.00
C THR A 161 -12.70 -4.80 27.03
N ILE A 162 -11.57 -4.12 26.85
CA ILE A 162 -10.40 -4.18 27.73
C ILE A 162 -10.08 -2.77 28.22
N ASP A 163 -10.02 -2.60 29.54
CA ASP A 163 -9.31 -1.48 30.17
C ASP A 163 -7.93 -1.99 30.61
N TYR A 164 -6.89 -1.64 29.85
CA TYR A 164 -5.50 -2.00 30.16
C TYR A 164 -4.74 -0.80 30.72
N THR A 165 -4.05 -0.99 31.86
CA THR A 165 -2.92 -0.13 32.22
C THR A 165 -1.72 -0.97 32.69
N PRO A 166 -0.48 -0.49 32.50
CA PRO A 166 0.72 -1.18 32.98
C PRO A 166 0.78 -1.36 34.52
N ALA A 167 -0.08 -0.70 35.29
CA ALA A 167 -0.12 -0.72 36.75
C ALA A 167 -1.30 -1.52 37.33
N SER A 168 -2.46 -1.51 36.67
CA SER A 168 -3.64 -2.30 37.04
C SER A 168 -3.69 -3.69 36.39
N GLY A 169 -2.89 -3.90 35.34
CA GLY A 169 -3.04 -5.05 34.46
C GLY A 169 -4.25 -4.89 33.53
N LEU A 170 -4.87 -6.01 33.19
CA LEU A 170 -6.00 -6.13 32.28
C LEU A 170 -7.32 -6.21 33.06
N THR A 171 -8.24 -5.27 32.84
CA THR A 171 -9.64 -5.41 33.25
C THR A 171 -10.47 -5.75 32.02
N VAL A 172 -11.28 -6.81 32.09
CA VAL A 172 -12.14 -7.25 30.98
C VAL A 172 -13.60 -7.01 31.35
N SER A 173 -14.34 -6.33 30.49
CA SER A 173 -15.80 -6.26 30.57
C SER A 173 -16.39 -7.04 29.41
N ALA A 174 -17.18 -8.09 29.67
CA ALA A 174 -17.81 -8.91 28.65
C ALA A 174 -19.32 -9.02 28.91
N VAL A 175 -20.14 -8.73 27.88
CA VAL A 175 -21.60 -8.71 27.98
C VAL A 175 -22.23 -9.57 26.88
N PRO A 176 -23.33 -10.32 27.17
CA PRO A 176 -24.14 -10.94 26.13
C PRO A 176 -24.64 -9.88 25.16
N GLY A 177 -24.28 -10.00 23.88
CA GLY A 177 -24.44 -8.94 22.90
C GLY A 177 -24.52 -9.44 21.46
N HIS A 178 -24.68 -8.50 20.54
CA HIS A 178 -24.64 -8.79 19.10
C HIS A 178 -23.19 -9.01 18.62
N PRO A 179 -22.99 -9.71 17.49
CA PRO A 179 -21.68 -9.88 16.89
C PRO A 179 -20.96 -8.56 16.65
N VAL A 180 -19.65 -8.52 16.88
CA VAL A 180 -18.85 -7.32 16.60
C VAL A 180 -18.40 -7.35 15.15
N THR A 181 -19.17 -6.68 14.29
CA THR A 181 -18.90 -6.61 12.85
C THR A 181 -17.83 -5.56 12.54
N PHE A 182 -16.75 -5.99 11.88
CA PHE A 182 -15.71 -5.14 11.30
C PHE A 182 -15.32 -5.70 9.93
N ASP A 183 -14.85 -4.85 9.02
CA ASP A 183 -14.49 -5.27 7.67
C ASP A 183 -13.26 -6.20 7.67
N LEU A 184 -13.45 -7.40 7.10
CA LEU A 184 -12.37 -8.37 6.90
C LEU A 184 -11.64 -8.05 5.59
N PRO A 185 -10.35 -7.70 5.62
CA PRO A 185 -9.59 -7.45 4.40
C PRO A 185 -9.31 -8.75 3.64
N ALA A 186 -9.07 -8.62 2.33
CA ALA A 186 -8.44 -9.67 1.56
C ALA A 186 -7.05 -10.03 2.12
N PRO A 187 -6.57 -11.29 1.92
CA PRO A 187 -5.21 -11.68 2.28
C PRO A 187 -4.16 -10.77 1.64
N ALA A 188 -3.02 -10.61 2.31
CA ALA A 188 -1.95 -9.75 1.80
C ALA A 188 -1.34 -10.28 0.50
N THR A 189 -1.12 -9.38 -0.46
CA THR A 189 -0.23 -9.67 -1.59
C THR A 189 1.22 -9.40 -1.20
N SER A 190 2.17 -9.87 -1.99
CA SER A 190 3.60 -9.53 -1.84
C SER A 190 3.85 -8.01 -1.81
N MET A 191 3.01 -7.23 -2.49
CA MET A 191 3.04 -5.76 -2.53
C MET A 191 2.46 -5.05 -1.29
N ASN A 192 1.54 -5.66 -0.55
CA ASN A 192 0.91 -5.03 0.63
C ASN A 192 1.06 -5.83 1.94
N ALA A 193 1.91 -6.85 1.95
CA ALA A 193 2.41 -7.49 3.16
C ALA A 193 3.11 -6.48 4.07
N PHE A 194 3.00 -6.68 5.39
CA PHE A 194 3.63 -5.78 6.36
C PHE A 194 5.13 -6.09 6.49
N LYS A 195 5.97 -5.10 6.17
CA LYS A 195 7.42 -5.18 6.39
C LYS A 195 7.71 -5.10 7.89
N MET A 196 8.22 -6.19 8.46
CA MET A 196 8.61 -6.24 9.88
C MET A 196 9.71 -5.21 10.16
N LEU A 197 9.49 -4.34 11.16
CA LEU A 197 10.32 -3.15 11.37
C LEU A 197 11.68 -3.47 11.99
N ALA A 198 11.81 -4.62 12.65
CA ALA A 198 13.09 -5.17 13.04
C ALA A 198 13.14 -6.66 12.69
N ARG A 199 14.36 -7.18 12.56
CA ARG A 199 14.63 -8.55 12.14
C ARG A 199 15.20 -9.35 13.30
N THR A 200 14.66 -10.55 13.50
CA THR A 200 15.15 -11.50 14.51
C THR A 200 14.89 -12.94 14.06
N PRO A 201 15.87 -13.86 14.22
CA PRO A 201 15.70 -15.27 13.90
C PRO A 201 14.81 -16.01 14.92
N ILE A 202 14.44 -15.36 16.04
CA ILE A 202 13.64 -15.96 17.11
C ILE A 202 12.17 -16.04 16.67
N THR A 203 11.69 -17.24 16.32
CA THR A 203 10.27 -17.51 16.06
C THR A 203 9.57 -18.16 17.26
N ALA A 204 10.26 -19.01 18.02
CA ALA A 204 9.76 -19.65 19.24
C ALA A 204 10.31 -18.98 20.52
N MET A 205 9.53 -18.98 21.61
CA MET A 205 9.89 -18.39 22.91
C MET A 205 9.39 -19.26 24.07
N ASP A 206 10.31 -19.72 24.90
CA ASP A 206 9.98 -20.46 26.13
C ASP A 206 9.44 -19.53 27.23
N GLY A 207 9.00 -20.12 28.36
CA GLY A 207 8.51 -19.37 29.51
C GLY A 207 9.54 -18.42 30.16
N SER A 208 10.84 -18.61 29.92
CA SER A 208 11.89 -17.68 30.39
C SER A 208 11.99 -16.45 29.50
N ALA A 209 11.85 -16.61 28.19
CA ALA A 209 11.73 -15.52 27.22
C ALA A 209 10.44 -14.72 27.43
N LEU A 210 9.29 -15.39 27.65
CA LEU A 210 8.04 -14.72 28.00
C LEU A 210 8.16 -13.94 29.31
N ALA A 211 8.81 -14.50 30.34
CA ALA A 211 9.09 -13.78 31.58
C ALA A 211 10.04 -12.59 31.39
N ALA A 212 10.97 -12.62 30.42
CA ALA A 212 11.80 -11.48 30.05
C ALA A 212 10.98 -10.37 29.35
N LEU A 213 10.08 -10.72 28.44
CA LEU A 213 9.13 -9.75 27.85
C LEU A 213 8.22 -9.12 28.92
N ALA A 214 7.83 -9.87 29.96
CA ALA A 214 7.05 -9.34 31.09
C ALA A 214 7.85 -8.35 31.97
N ARG A 215 9.18 -8.44 31.97
CA ARG A 215 10.08 -7.45 32.61
C ARG A 215 10.44 -6.27 31.68
N GLY A 216 9.99 -6.28 30.42
CA GLY A 216 10.35 -5.27 29.41
C GLY A 216 11.73 -5.50 28.78
N GLU A 217 12.34 -6.67 28.95
CA GLU A 217 13.68 -7.02 28.44
C GLU A 217 13.64 -7.43 26.95
N ILE A 218 12.94 -6.63 26.12
CA ILE A 218 12.58 -6.97 24.74
C ILE A 218 13.81 -7.30 23.88
N ALA A 219 14.87 -6.48 23.98
CA ALA A 219 16.12 -6.68 23.25
C ALA A 219 16.93 -7.90 23.73
N ALA A 220 16.69 -8.41 24.94
CA ALA A 220 17.30 -9.66 25.43
C ALA A 220 16.63 -10.91 24.81
N VAL A 221 15.39 -10.78 24.34
CA VAL A 221 14.66 -11.85 23.65
C VAL A 221 14.86 -11.78 22.14
N PHE A 222 14.59 -10.63 21.52
CA PHE A 222 14.63 -10.50 20.06
C PHE A 222 15.96 -10.00 19.49
N GLY A 223 16.88 -9.51 20.33
CA GLY A 223 18.21 -9.02 19.94
C GLY A 223 18.31 -7.49 19.79
N PRO A 224 19.50 -6.97 19.48
CA PRO A 224 19.82 -5.54 19.60
C PRO A 224 19.05 -4.62 18.63
N ALA A 225 18.49 -5.14 17.54
CA ALA A 225 17.63 -4.37 16.62
C ALA A 225 16.31 -3.90 17.27
N TYR A 226 15.98 -4.42 18.46
CA TYR A 226 14.82 -4.06 19.27
C TYR A 226 15.19 -3.20 20.49
N ASP A 227 16.45 -2.76 20.63
CA ASP A 227 16.86 -1.89 21.74
C ASP A 227 16.41 -0.44 21.51
N GLN A 228 15.72 0.11 22.52
CA GLN A 228 15.27 1.50 22.57
C GLN A 228 15.93 2.29 23.71
N ASP A 229 16.94 1.75 24.40
CA ASP A 229 17.67 2.47 25.47
C ASP A 229 16.71 2.94 26.58
N GLY A 230 15.83 2.03 27.01
CA GLY A 230 14.83 2.27 28.06
C GLY A 230 13.68 3.21 27.71
N ALA A 231 13.54 3.66 26.45
CA ALA A 231 12.58 4.70 26.07
C ALA A 231 11.08 4.34 26.25
N ASN A 232 10.74 3.07 26.43
CA ASN A 232 9.37 2.56 26.56
C ASN A 232 9.20 1.63 27.78
N PRO A 233 9.32 2.14 29.03
CA PRO A 233 9.27 1.31 30.23
C PRO A 233 7.88 0.72 30.54
N GLU A 234 6.83 1.15 29.82
CA GLU A 234 5.46 0.64 29.91
C GLU A 234 5.12 -0.42 28.86
N ILE A 235 6.00 -0.65 27.87
CA ILE A 235 5.87 -1.74 26.90
C ILE A 235 6.48 -3.01 27.51
N ARG A 236 5.61 -3.91 27.99
CA ARG A 236 5.95 -5.23 28.55
C ARG A 236 4.78 -6.19 28.35
N LEU A 237 5.06 -7.49 28.31
CA LEU A 237 4.04 -8.53 28.27
C LEU A 237 3.20 -8.48 29.57
N THR A 238 1.88 -8.60 29.44
CA THR A 238 0.96 -8.66 30.59
C THR A 238 0.98 -10.04 31.23
N ASP A 239 1.12 -10.11 32.56
CA ASP A 239 0.92 -11.35 33.31
C ASP A 239 -0.58 -11.61 33.52
N GLY A 240 -1.01 -12.87 33.35
CA GLY A 240 -2.42 -13.27 33.30
C GLY A 240 -2.85 -13.98 34.58
N ALA A 241 -3.87 -13.42 35.26
CA ALA A 241 -4.44 -13.98 36.48
C ALA A 241 -5.36 -15.18 36.25
N HIS A 242 -5.97 -15.27 35.06
CA HIS A 242 -6.93 -16.30 34.66
C HIS A 242 -6.49 -17.05 33.39
N GLY A 243 -5.65 -16.44 32.54
CA GLY A 243 -5.18 -17.06 31.30
C GLY A 243 -3.79 -16.56 30.93
N ARG A 244 -2.82 -17.47 30.77
CA ARG A 244 -1.46 -17.09 30.33
C ARG A 244 -0.90 -17.97 29.23
N LEU A 245 -0.02 -17.38 28.42
CA LEU A 245 0.90 -18.14 27.57
C LEU A 245 1.90 -18.90 28.45
N VAL A 246 2.32 -20.07 27.99
CA VAL A 246 3.31 -20.92 28.67
C VAL A 246 4.57 -21.04 27.82
N GLU A 247 4.40 -21.22 26.51
CA GLU A 247 5.45 -21.27 25.51
C GLU A 247 4.86 -20.86 24.15
N VAL A 248 5.53 -20.00 23.41
CA VAL A 248 5.20 -19.71 22.01
C VAL A 248 6.00 -20.66 21.14
N LEU A 249 5.29 -21.57 20.46
CA LEU A 249 5.86 -22.65 19.67
C LEU A 249 6.44 -22.15 18.34
N ASP A 250 5.78 -21.16 17.72
CA ASP A 250 6.23 -20.52 16.49
C ASP A 250 5.55 -19.16 16.25
N VAL A 251 6.21 -18.29 15.49
CA VAL A 251 5.69 -17.00 15.02
C VAL A 251 6.18 -16.70 13.59
N GLU A 252 5.25 -16.67 12.65
CA GLU A 252 5.48 -16.42 11.23
C GLU A 252 5.11 -14.97 10.88
N GLY A 253 5.99 -14.22 10.20
CA GLY A 253 5.73 -12.82 9.84
C GLY A 253 4.69 -12.63 8.71
N ARG A 254 4.60 -13.60 7.79
CA ARG A 254 3.62 -13.61 6.68
C ARG A 254 2.68 -14.82 6.74
N GLY A 255 2.58 -15.45 7.91
CA GLY A 255 1.73 -16.62 8.11
C GLY A 255 0.25 -16.27 8.26
N GLY A 256 -0.56 -17.33 8.36
CA GLY A 256 -2.00 -17.26 8.57
C GLY A 256 -2.81 -16.98 7.30
N GLN A 257 -4.12 -17.14 7.41
CA GLN A 257 -5.12 -16.98 6.34
C GLN A 257 -5.10 -15.58 5.69
N TRP A 258 -4.64 -14.56 6.43
CA TRP A 258 -4.52 -13.18 5.95
C TRP A 258 -3.12 -12.81 5.43
N ALA A 259 -2.13 -13.70 5.54
CA ALA A 259 -0.71 -13.48 5.18
C ALA A 259 -0.04 -12.25 5.84
N ARG A 260 -0.49 -11.86 7.05
CA ARG A 260 0.02 -10.69 7.81
C ARG A 260 0.67 -11.03 9.15
N GLY A 261 0.67 -12.30 9.54
CA GLY A 261 1.29 -12.75 10.79
C GLY A 261 0.50 -13.87 11.45
N ARG A 262 1.21 -14.85 12.02
CA ARG A 262 0.63 -15.97 12.76
C ARG A 262 1.48 -16.35 13.95
N LEU A 263 0.83 -16.76 15.03
CA LEU A 263 1.45 -17.23 16.28
C LEU A 263 0.77 -18.54 16.71
N ALA A 264 1.57 -19.54 17.06
CA ALA A 264 1.12 -20.78 17.68
C ALA A 264 1.76 -20.90 19.07
N ALA A 265 0.98 -21.25 20.09
CA ALA A 265 1.46 -21.30 21.47
C ALA A 265 0.76 -22.37 22.32
N THR A 266 1.43 -22.83 23.37
CA THR A 266 0.77 -23.47 24.51
C THR A 266 0.38 -22.39 25.52
N CYS A 267 -0.79 -22.57 26.14
CA CYS A 267 -1.34 -21.66 27.13
C CYS A 267 -2.00 -22.44 28.27
N ARG A 268 -2.47 -21.72 29.28
CA ARG A 268 -3.14 -22.31 30.43
C ARG A 268 -4.29 -21.42 30.88
N ILE A 269 -5.43 -22.04 31.14
CA ILE A 269 -6.63 -21.43 31.71
C ILE A 269 -6.69 -21.82 33.20
N ASP A 270 -6.71 -20.82 34.08
CA ASP A 270 -6.75 -20.94 35.53
C ASP A 270 -8.00 -20.20 36.08
N GLY A 271 -8.79 -20.86 36.91
CA GLY A 271 -10.06 -20.30 37.40
C GLY A 271 -11.25 -20.50 36.43
N PRO A 272 -12.48 -20.17 36.85
CA PRO A 272 -13.70 -20.54 36.13
C PRO A 272 -14.09 -19.59 34.98
N ASP A 273 -13.54 -18.37 34.97
CA ASP A 273 -13.94 -17.33 34.01
C ASP A 273 -13.17 -17.46 32.68
N LEU A 274 -13.79 -18.18 31.76
CA LEU A 274 -13.24 -18.40 30.42
C LEU A 274 -13.25 -17.13 29.56
N ALA A 275 -14.12 -16.14 29.82
CA ALA A 275 -14.17 -14.90 29.05
C ALA A 275 -12.93 -14.05 29.36
N VAL A 276 -12.62 -13.88 30.65
CA VAL A 276 -11.41 -13.19 31.10
C VAL A 276 -10.16 -13.96 30.68
N ALA A 277 -10.10 -15.28 30.91
CA ALA A 277 -8.94 -16.10 30.54
C ALA A 277 -8.63 -16.11 29.04
N ALA A 278 -9.65 -16.24 28.18
CA ALA A 278 -9.46 -16.19 26.72
C ALA A 278 -8.97 -14.81 26.26
N THR A 279 -9.47 -13.75 26.89
CA THR A 279 -9.04 -12.37 26.62
C THR A 279 -7.60 -12.11 27.06
N GLU A 280 -7.21 -12.54 28.26
CA GLU A 280 -5.82 -12.42 28.75
C GLU A 280 -4.83 -13.17 27.84
N ILE A 281 -5.17 -14.38 27.40
CA ILE A 281 -4.37 -15.18 26.46
C ILE A 281 -4.26 -14.50 25.09
N GLY A 282 -5.39 -14.02 24.54
CA GLY A 282 -5.41 -13.29 23.27
C GLY A 282 -4.60 -11.99 23.32
N TRP A 283 -4.68 -11.25 24.43
CA TRP A 283 -3.94 -10.01 24.65
C TRP A 283 -2.42 -10.25 24.71
N GLN A 284 -1.98 -11.28 25.44
CA GLN A 284 -0.57 -11.69 25.46
C GLN A 284 -0.07 -12.06 24.05
N ALA A 285 -0.86 -12.75 23.25
CA ALA A 285 -0.49 -13.09 21.88
C ALA A 285 -0.43 -11.86 20.95
N ALA A 286 -1.38 -10.93 21.07
CA ALA A 286 -1.34 -9.64 20.37
C ALA A 286 -0.08 -8.83 20.77
N GLN A 287 0.28 -8.82 22.06
CA GLN A 287 1.51 -8.19 22.54
C GLN A 287 2.76 -8.85 21.93
N VAL A 288 2.87 -10.19 21.94
CA VAL A 288 4.01 -10.90 21.33
C VAL A 288 4.12 -10.60 19.83
N LEU A 289 3.00 -10.59 19.10
CA LEU A 289 2.97 -10.23 17.67
C LEU A 289 3.40 -8.78 17.43
N ALA A 290 2.90 -7.81 18.21
CA ALA A 290 3.25 -6.39 18.09
C ALA A 290 4.71 -6.09 18.48
N LEU A 291 5.24 -6.85 19.46
CA LEU A 291 6.65 -6.82 19.83
C LEU A 291 7.51 -7.40 18.69
N ARG A 292 7.21 -8.61 18.20
CA ARG A 292 7.95 -9.27 17.10
C ARG A 292 7.99 -8.41 15.85
N ALA A 293 6.87 -7.79 15.47
CA ALA A 293 6.76 -6.90 14.31
C ALA A 293 7.50 -5.56 14.48
N GLY A 294 7.95 -5.23 15.70
CA GLY A 294 8.70 -4.02 16.00
C GLY A 294 7.83 -2.76 16.10
N LEU A 295 6.50 -2.86 16.23
CA LEU A 295 5.59 -1.71 16.24
C LEU A 295 5.90 -0.67 17.34
N HIS A 296 6.47 -1.13 18.46
CA HIS A 296 6.90 -0.30 19.58
C HIS A 296 8.15 0.55 19.27
N LEU A 297 8.93 0.18 18.24
CA LEU A 297 10.13 0.89 17.82
C LEU A 297 9.82 2.24 17.15
N CYS A 298 8.57 2.45 16.75
CA CYS A 298 8.06 3.67 16.12
C CYS A 298 7.85 4.86 17.06
N LEU A 299 7.69 4.61 18.37
CA LEU A 299 7.34 5.63 19.37
C LEU A 299 8.22 5.50 20.62
N ALA A 300 8.31 6.59 21.39
CA ALA A 300 8.98 6.64 22.69
C ALA A 300 8.05 7.24 23.76
N GLY A 301 8.21 6.85 25.02
CA GLY A 301 7.26 7.18 26.08
C GLY A 301 5.88 6.59 25.82
N ALA A 302 5.85 5.40 25.23
CA ALA A 302 4.64 4.70 24.79
C ALA A 302 4.27 3.51 25.69
N ARG A 303 3.00 3.13 25.59
CA ARG A 303 2.38 1.95 26.23
C ARG A 303 1.51 1.22 25.22
N PHE A 304 1.12 -0.01 25.55
CA PHE A 304 -0.01 -0.66 24.89
C PHE A 304 -1.33 0.02 25.29
N GLN A 305 -2.30 0.03 24.39
CA GLN A 305 -3.66 0.46 24.63
C GLN A 305 -4.61 -0.48 23.87
N ALA A 306 -5.77 -0.80 24.46
CA ALA A 306 -6.79 -1.56 23.75
C ALA A 306 -7.47 -0.67 22.70
N GLY A 307 -7.85 -1.27 21.58
CA GLY A 307 -8.71 -0.63 20.58
C GLY A 307 -10.19 -0.74 20.96
N GLU A 308 -11.03 -0.86 19.94
CA GLU A 308 -12.48 -1.02 20.04
C GLU A 308 -12.90 -2.34 20.71
N ALA A 309 -14.21 -2.50 20.92
CA ALA A 309 -14.78 -3.78 21.34
C ALA A 309 -14.47 -4.91 20.34
N PHE A 310 -14.47 -6.14 20.84
CA PHE A 310 -14.20 -7.36 20.08
C PHE A 310 -15.17 -8.47 20.51
N GLU A 311 -15.27 -9.54 19.72
CA GLU A 311 -16.19 -10.64 19.99
C GLU A 311 -15.47 -11.83 20.65
N LEU A 312 -16.14 -12.45 21.62
CA LEU A 312 -15.78 -13.74 22.18
C LEU A 312 -16.88 -14.76 21.87
N GLN A 313 -16.49 -15.95 21.40
CA GLN A 313 -17.38 -17.12 21.30
C GLN A 313 -16.86 -18.20 22.25
N LEU A 314 -17.67 -18.60 23.24
CA LEU A 314 -17.27 -19.52 24.31
C LEU A 314 -18.11 -20.79 24.28
N SER A 315 -17.50 -21.97 24.22
CA SER A 315 -18.23 -23.23 24.04
C SER A 315 -18.43 -24.04 25.34
N THR A 316 -17.45 -24.07 26.25
CA THR A 316 -17.52 -24.83 27.51
C THR A 316 -16.45 -24.34 28.49
N SER A 317 -16.82 -24.05 29.75
CA SER A 317 -15.86 -23.71 30.82
C SER A 317 -14.89 -24.88 31.06
N VAL A 318 -13.59 -24.58 31.01
CA VAL A 318 -12.48 -25.53 31.12
C VAL A 318 -11.37 -24.92 31.97
N THR A 319 -10.53 -25.76 32.58
CA THR A 319 -9.31 -25.33 33.29
C THR A 319 -8.15 -26.28 33.00
N GLY A 320 -6.92 -25.77 33.11
CA GLY A 320 -5.70 -26.52 32.82
C GLY A 320 -5.06 -26.14 31.47
N PRO A 321 -4.26 -27.03 30.88
CA PRO A 321 -3.54 -26.76 29.63
C PRO A 321 -4.46 -26.54 28.43
N ALA A 322 -4.02 -25.66 27.55
CA ALA A 322 -4.67 -25.32 26.30
C ALA A 322 -3.62 -24.99 25.21
N GLU A 323 -4.09 -24.92 23.97
CA GLU A 323 -3.34 -24.54 22.78
C GLU A 323 -3.98 -23.30 22.17
N LEU A 324 -3.17 -22.42 21.59
CA LEU A 324 -3.59 -21.18 20.93
C LEU A 324 -3.05 -21.15 19.50
N VAL A 325 -3.91 -20.77 18.56
CA VAL A 325 -3.49 -20.18 17.28
C VAL A 325 -4.07 -18.77 17.19
N ALA A 326 -3.21 -17.79 16.93
CA ALA A 326 -3.59 -16.39 16.72
C ALA A 326 -3.06 -15.90 15.36
N GLU A 327 -3.87 -15.16 14.62
CA GLU A 327 -3.54 -14.68 13.28
C GLU A 327 -3.88 -13.19 13.12
N VAL A 328 -2.97 -12.44 12.51
CA VAL A 328 -3.08 -11.00 12.29
C VAL A 328 -4.02 -10.75 11.11
N VAL A 329 -5.14 -10.10 11.37
CA VAL A 329 -6.15 -9.71 10.37
C VAL A 329 -5.73 -8.41 9.69
N GLN A 330 -5.30 -7.43 10.48
CA GLN A 330 -4.88 -6.09 10.05
C GLN A 330 -3.69 -5.63 10.90
N ILE A 331 -2.80 -4.84 10.30
CA ILE A 331 -1.62 -4.23 10.94
C ILE A 331 -1.19 -3.01 10.12
N ASP A 332 -1.05 -1.85 10.75
CA ASP A 332 -0.61 -0.60 10.10
C ASP A 332 0.08 0.33 11.13
N LEU A 333 0.71 1.40 10.63
CA LEU A 333 1.33 2.48 11.41
C LEU A 333 0.45 3.74 11.48
N LEU A 334 -0.72 3.75 10.83
CA LEU A 334 -1.64 4.88 10.78
C LEU A 334 -2.95 4.60 11.53
N PRO A 335 -3.49 5.56 12.32
CA PRO A 335 -2.89 6.86 12.71
C PRO A 335 -1.80 6.73 13.79
N ARG A 336 -1.57 5.52 14.30
CA ARG A 336 -0.51 5.08 15.23
C ARG A 336 -0.15 3.62 14.90
N PRO A 337 0.92 3.03 15.45
CA PRO A 337 1.16 1.59 15.31
C PRO A 337 0.06 0.77 15.99
N TRP A 338 -0.61 -0.12 15.24
CA TRP A 338 -1.62 -1.04 15.75
C TRP A 338 -1.64 -2.37 15.00
N LEU A 339 -2.23 -3.39 15.62
CA LEU A 339 -2.65 -4.62 14.95
C LEU A 339 -3.98 -5.15 15.51
N ARG A 340 -4.65 -5.97 14.72
CA ARG A 340 -5.91 -6.66 15.07
C ARG A 340 -5.75 -8.14 14.80
N ILE A 341 -6.09 -8.99 15.77
CA ILE A 341 -6.00 -10.45 15.66
C ILE A 341 -7.36 -11.14 15.72
N ASN A 342 -7.42 -12.31 15.10
CA ASN A 342 -8.36 -13.37 15.45
C ASN A 342 -7.59 -14.49 16.15
N ALA A 343 -8.22 -15.20 17.08
CA ALA A 343 -7.60 -16.27 17.84
C ALA A 343 -8.55 -17.44 18.12
N GLU A 344 -8.02 -18.66 18.12
CA GLU A 344 -8.71 -19.89 18.47
C GLU A 344 -7.97 -20.60 19.61
N ILE A 345 -8.68 -20.88 20.70
CA ILE A 345 -8.14 -21.57 21.88
C ILE A 345 -8.76 -22.96 21.96
N ARG A 346 -7.90 -23.98 22.08
CA ARG A 346 -8.29 -25.39 22.20
C ARG A 346 -7.87 -26.00 23.52
N SER A 347 -8.65 -26.92 24.06
CA SER A 347 -8.23 -27.81 25.15
C SER A 347 -8.71 -29.22 24.85
N GLY A 348 -7.82 -30.22 25.01
CA GLY A 348 -8.09 -31.60 24.57
C GLY A 348 -8.41 -31.73 23.06
N GLY A 349 -7.93 -30.79 22.23
CA GLY A 349 -8.22 -30.70 20.79
C GLY A 349 -9.57 -30.06 20.42
N ALA A 350 -10.49 -29.90 21.37
CA ALA A 350 -11.76 -29.20 21.16
C ALA A 350 -11.58 -27.68 21.30
N VAL A 351 -12.28 -26.89 20.47
CA VAL A 351 -12.28 -25.42 20.59
C VAL A 351 -13.13 -25.02 21.79
N VAL A 352 -12.52 -24.29 22.73
CA VAL A 352 -13.15 -23.85 23.99
C VAL A 352 -13.50 -22.36 23.97
N ALA A 353 -12.69 -21.55 23.29
CA ALA A 353 -12.94 -20.13 23.08
C ALA A 353 -12.41 -19.66 21.72
N ARG A 354 -13.05 -18.63 21.17
CA ARG A 354 -12.60 -17.86 20.00
C ARG A 354 -12.62 -16.38 20.35
N VAL A 355 -11.66 -15.65 19.82
CA VAL A 355 -11.53 -14.19 19.96
C VAL A 355 -11.49 -13.59 18.56
N TYR A 356 -12.38 -12.64 18.25
CA TYR A 356 -12.50 -12.04 16.92
C TYR A 356 -12.39 -10.52 16.99
N GLY A 357 -11.43 -9.94 16.26
CA GLY A 357 -11.24 -8.49 16.18
C GLY A 357 -10.47 -7.84 17.33
N LEU A 358 -9.81 -8.63 18.19
CA LEU A 358 -9.04 -8.09 19.31
C LEU A 358 -7.94 -7.16 18.80
N THR A 359 -8.07 -5.88 19.13
CA THR A 359 -7.24 -4.79 18.60
C THR A 359 -6.31 -4.26 19.67
N LEU A 360 -5.03 -4.19 19.36
CA LEU A 360 -3.96 -3.66 20.22
C LEU A 360 -3.28 -2.51 19.50
N GLU A 361 -3.26 -1.36 20.15
CA GLU A 361 -2.56 -0.15 19.71
C GLU A 361 -1.33 0.11 20.58
N ILE A 362 -0.39 0.90 20.04
CA ILE A 362 0.72 1.49 20.80
C ILE A 362 0.56 3.00 20.77
N ARG A 363 0.40 3.59 21.96
CA ARG A 363 0.12 5.01 22.15
C ARG A 363 1.17 5.65 23.04
N GLU A 364 1.62 6.83 22.64
CA GLU A 364 2.40 7.75 23.47
C GLU A 364 1.62 8.19 24.72
N ALA A 365 2.33 8.57 25.78
CA ALA A 365 1.72 9.26 26.91
C ALA A 365 1.09 10.61 26.43
N PRO A 366 -0.08 11.02 26.95
CA PRO A 366 -0.80 12.19 26.47
C PRO A 366 0.06 13.46 26.42
N GLY A 367 0.00 14.19 25.30
CA GLY A 367 0.74 15.43 25.08
C GLY A 367 2.20 15.28 24.66
N LEU A 368 2.75 14.06 24.54
CA LEU A 368 4.08 13.86 23.99
C LEU A 368 4.11 14.13 22.46
N PRO A 369 5.07 14.91 21.94
CA PRO A 369 5.25 15.06 20.50
C PRO A 369 5.57 13.73 19.81
N ILE A 370 5.02 13.51 18.63
CA ILE A 370 5.17 12.27 17.82
C ILE A 370 5.84 12.51 16.45
N GLY A 371 6.25 13.74 16.20
CA GLY A 371 6.81 14.22 14.93
C GLY A 371 7.50 15.56 15.12
N PRO A 372 8.08 16.14 14.05
CA PRO A 372 8.89 17.35 14.16
C PRO A 372 8.12 18.58 14.66
N ALA A 373 8.84 19.48 15.32
CA ALA A 373 8.41 20.85 15.54
C ALA A 373 8.67 21.71 14.30
N ALA A 374 8.25 22.98 14.35
CA ALA A 374 8.54 23.95 13.30
C ALA A 374 10.04 24.03 12.98
N GLY A 375 10.37 24.33 11.73
CA GLY A 375 11.73 24.21 11.18
C GLY A 375 12.15 22.77 10.84
N GLY A 376 11.29 21.77 11.12
CA GLY A 376 11.70 20.36 11.10
C GLY A 376 12.54 19.95 12.32
N ALA A 377 12.58 20.78 13.36
CA ALA A 377 13.38 20.54 14.55
C ALA A 377 12.85 19.34 15.35
N ILE A 378 13.74 18.45 15.81
CA ILE A 378 13.36 17.22 16.51
C ILE A 378 13.35 17.46 18.03
N PRO A 379 12.16 17.51 18.68
CA PRO A 379 12.06 17.93 20.08
C PRO A 379 12.50 16.86 21.08
N ARG A 380 12.53 15.59 20.67
CA ARG A 380 12.91 14.44 21.50
C ARG A 380 13.28 13.24 20.64
N PHE A 381 13.88 12.22 21.26
CA PHE A 381 14.01 10.91 20.65
C PHE A 381 12.63 10.24 20.48
N PHE A 382 12.31 9.77 19.27
CA PHE A 382 11.04 9.08 18.97
C PHE A 382 11.08 7.56 19.11
N GLY A 383 12.17 6.97 19.62
CA GLY A 383 12.23 5.55 19.95
C GLY A 383 12.96 4.66 18.93
N ARG A 384 13.17 5.14 17.70
CA ARG A 384 13.77 4.34 16.63
C ARG A 384 15.30 4.45 16.56
N ARG A 385 16.00 3.32 16.67
CA ARG A 385 17.43 3.17 16.31
C ARG A 385 17.59 2.35 15.02
N ASN A 386 18.67 2.59 14.29
CA ASN A 386 19.10 1.73 13.18
C ASN A 386 19.92 0.52 13.67
N VAL A 387 20.32 -0.36 12.74
CA VAL A 387 21.14 -1.56 13.03
C VAL A 387 22.53 -1.24 13.59
N PHE A 388 23.01 0.00 13.43
CA PHE A 388 24.28 0.50 13.98
C PHE A 388 24.10 1.16 15.37
N GLY A 389 22.89 1.10 15.95
CA GLY A 389 22.56 1.68 17.25
C GLY A 389 22.39 3.21 17.25
N GLN A 390 22.52 3.88 16.10
CA GLN A 390 22.32 5.32 15.97
C GLN A 390 20.83 5.64 16.06
N ARG A 391 20.47 6.77 16.69
CA ARG A 391 19.08 7.23 16.79
C ARG A 391 18.66 7.86 15.46
N ALA A 392 17.51 7.45 14.91
CA ALA A 392 16.95 8.06 13.70
C ALA A 392 16.38 9.46 14.00
N LEU A 393 16.45 10.33 12.99
CA LEU A 393 15.82 11.65 12.98
C LEU A 393 14.31 11.49 12.76
N LEU A 394 13.91 10.65 11.78
CA LEU A 394 12.54 10.18 11.54
C LEU A 394 12.55 8.66 11.33
N GLY A 395 11.63 7.95 11.99
CA GLY A 395 11.44 6.50 11.83
C GLY A 395 10.31 6.11 10.86
N GLU A 396 10.08 4.82 10.71
CA GLU A 396 9.17 4.21 9.72
C GLU A 396 7.74 4.74 9.82
N PHE A 397 7.25 4.98 11.05
CA PHE A 397 5.97 5.66 11.32
C PHE A 397 5.83 7.01 10.59
N HIS A 398 6.91 7.81 10.56
CA HIS A 398 6.93 9.12 9.89
C HIS A 398 6.96 8.96 8.37
N MET A 399 7.69 7.96 7.85
CA MET A 399 7.73 7.68 6.41
C MET A 399 6.36 7.21 5.92
N THR A 400 5.69 6.32 6.63
CA THR A 400 4.31 5.90 6.29
C THR A 400 3.30 7.05 6.48
N HIS A 401 3.49 7.94 7.46
CA HIS A 401 2.75 9.21 7.55
C HIS A 401 2.96 10.11 6.33
N SER A 402 4.20 10.21 5.83
CA SER A 402 4.50 10.97 4.61
C SER A 402 3.87 10.36 3.36
N ALA A 403 3.77 9.03 3.31
CA ALA A 403 3.25 8.28 2.16
C ALA A 403 1.71 8.26 2.09
N ARG A 404 1.03 8.01 3.21
CA ARG A 404 -0.45 7.85 3.27
C ARG A 404 -1.16 8.67 4.37
N GLY A 405 -0.46 9.12 5.41
CA GLY A 405 -1.05 9.75 6.60
C GLY A 405 -1.02 11.29 6.62
N ASP A 406 -0.93 11.87 7.82
CA ASP A 406 -0.73 13.32 8.03
C ASP A 406 0.76 13.69 7.82
N LEU A 407 1.01 14.64 6.91
CA LEU A 407 2.34 15.18 6.61
C LEU A 407 2.90 16.08 7.72
N GLY A 408 2.03 16.68 8.54
CA GLY A 408 2.43 17.45 9.71
C GLY A 408 3.17 16.61 10.75
N ILE A 409 2.69 15.38 10.96
CA ILE A 409 3.35 14.36 11.81
C ILE A 409 4.67 13.89 11.18
N ALA A 410 4.73 13.77 9.84
CA ALA A 410 5.95 13.33 9.16
C ALA A 410 7.09 14.36 9.18
N LEU A 411 6.79 15.64 8.92
CA LEU A 411 7.80 16.65 8.53
C LEU A 411 7.77 17.96 9.36
N GLY A 412 6.71 18.21 10.11
CA GLY A 412 6.50 19.43 10.90
C GLY A 412 5.21 20.16 10.56
N PRO A 413 4.68 21.01 11.46
CA PRO A 413 3.35 21.61 11.38
C PRO A 413 3.12 22.48 10.12
N GLU A 414 4.17 22.94 9.45
CA GLU A 414 4.10 23.66 8.18
C GLU A 414 3.43 22.84 7.06
N PHE A 415 3.48 21.51 7.14
CA PHE A 415 2.86 20.61 6.16
C PHE A 415 1.42 20.19 6.50
N SER A 416 0.91 20.51 7.69
CA SER A 416 -0.51 20.25 8.02
C SER A 416 -1.49 21.00 7.11
N ALA A 417 -1.01 22.04 6.40
CA ALA A 417 -1.75 22.71 5.33
C ALA A 417 -2.08 21.80 4.11
N TYR A 418 -1.49 20.60 4.02
CA TYR A 418 -1.80 19.59 2.99
C TYR A 418 -2.85 18.56 3.40
N THR A 419 -3.35 18.58 4.64
CA THR A 419 -4.40 17.65 5.08
C THR A 419 -5.67 17.86 4.26
N GLY A 420 -6.15 16.79 3.59
CA GLY A 420 -7.30 16.83 2.68
C GLY A 420 -7.02 17.41 1.28
N ARG A 421 -5.78 17.81 0.95
CA ARG A 421 -5.36 18.36 -0.35
C ARG A 421 -4.43 17.40 -1.10
N ARG A 422 -4.19 17.65 -2.39
CA ARG A 422 -3.11 16.93 -3.11
C ARG A 422 -1.77 17.50 -2.66
N ALA A 423 -0.85 16.60 -2.37
CA ALA A 423 0.51 16.92 -1.98
C ALA A 423 1.49 15.94 -2.63
N THR A 424 2.77 16.30 -2.60
CA THR A 424 3.84 15.35 -2.89
C THR A 424 3.88 14.34 -1.75
N ARG A 425 3.73 13.06 -2.10
CA ARG A 425 3.73 11.92 -1.18
C ARG A 425 4.95 11.05 -1.44
N MET A 426 5.33 10.24 -0.45
CA MET A 426 6.20 9.10 -0.72
C MET A 426 5.39 7.93 -1.31
N PRO A 427 6.04 7.03 -2.07
CA PRO A 427 5.51 5.70 -2.36
C PRO A 427 5.31 4.88 -1.08
N ASN A 428 4.38 3.92 -1.14
CA ASN A 428 3.85 3.21 0.02
C ASN A 428 3.89 1.67 -0.15
N HIS A 429 3.75 0.95 0.97
CA HIS A 429 3.89 -0.51 1.09
C HIS A 429 5.12 -1.04 0.31
N GLY A 430 4.95 -1.95 -0.66
CA GLY A 430 6.05 -2.55 -1.43
C GLY A 430 6.88 -1.58 -2.27
N LEU A 431 6.42 -0.34 -2.51
CA LEU A 431 7.21 0.73 -3.13
C LEU A 431 7.85 1.69 -2.12
N GLN A 432 7.57 1.59 -0.81
CA GLN A 432 8.23 2.41 0.21
C GLN A 432 9.70 1.95 0.37
N LEU A 433 10.61 2.59 -0.34
CA LEU A 433 12.03 2.21 -0.48
C LEU A 433 12.98 3.19 0.24
N CYS A 434 12.45 3.85 1.27
CA CYS A 434 13.17 4.47 2.38
C CYS A 434 12.36 4.26 3.67
N ASP A 435 13.02 3.78 4.72
CA ASP A 435 12.44 3.46 6.03
C ASP A 435 12.66 4.57 7.06
N ARG A 436 13.81 5.25 7.00
CA ARG A 436 14.28 6.15 8.06
C ARG A 436 15.02 7.35 7.48
N VAL A 437 14.83 8.52 8.08
CA VAL A 437 15.77 9.65 7.97
C VAL A 437 16.71 9.57 9.16
N MET A 438 18.01 9.49 8.91
CA MET A 438 19.04 9.40 9.95
C MET A 438 19.63 10.76 10.31
N ALA A 439 19.85 11.63 9.31
CA ALA A 439 20.29 13.01 9.52
C ALA A 439 19.93 13.89 8.31
N VAL A 440 19.79 15.19 8.54
CA VAL A 440 19.80 16.21 7.47
C VAL A 440 20.71 17.35 7.90
N ASP A 441 21.66 17.71 7.04
CA ASP A 441 22.45 18.93 7.11
C ASP A 441 21.83 19.97 6.16
N GLY A 442 21.09 20.92 6.72
CA GLY A 442 20.35 21.94 5.98
C GLY A 442 19.20 22.54 6.79
N GLU A 443 18.71 23.69 6.37
CA GLU A 443 17.70 24.48 7.09
C GLU A 443 16.40 24.60 6.28
N ARG A 444 15.24 24.43 6.93
CA ARG A 444 13.92 24.56 6.30
C ARG A 444 13.75 25.96 5.71
N GLY A 445 13.57 26.04 4.39
CA GLY A 445 13.48 27.28 3.60
C GLY A 445 14.77 27.66 2.88
N THR A 446 15.93 27.11 3.28
CA THR A 446 17.23 27.39 2.66
C THR A 446 17.49 26.40 1.52
N LEU A 447 16.94 26.69 0.34
CA LEU A 447 17.01 25.80 -0.85
C LEU A 447 18.32 25.92 -1.66
N THR A 448 19.37 26.53 -1.12
CA THR A 448 20.67 26.73 -1.80
C THR A 448 21.63 25.55 -1.69
N GLY A 449 21.24 24.48 -0.98
CA GLY A 449 22.05 23.29 -0.76
C GLY A 449 21.59 22.52 0.49
N GLY A 450 22.19 21.37 0.72
CA GLY A 450 21.94 20.52 1.89
C GLY A 450 22.25 19.05 1.59
N THR A 451 22.41 18.25 2.64
CA THR A 451 22.69 16.81 2.54
C THR A 451 21.71 16.02 3.43
N GLY A 452 21.05 15.02 2.86
CA GLY A 452 20.17 14.10 3.57
C GLY A 452 20.80 12.72 3.65
N HIS A 453 20.70 12.09 4.82
CA HIS A 453 21.09 10.70 5.04
C HIS A 453 19.86 9.90 5.46
N THR A 454 19.51 8.90 4.66
CA THR A 454 18.36 8.01 4.86
C THR A 454 18.79 6.55 4.80
N GLU A 455 17.90 5.63 5.20
CA GLU A 455 18.16 4.19 5.15
C GLU A 455 16.99 3.40 4.59
N TYR A 456 17.30 2.29 3.93
CA TYR A 456 16.35 1.26 3.56
C TYR A 456 16.90 -0.13 3.90
N ASP A 457 16.23 -0.86 4.78
CA ASP A 457 16.45 -2.29 4.96
C ASP A 457 15.85 -3.04 3.77
N SER A 458 16.64 -3.85 3.05
CA SER A 458 16.18 -4.70 1.96
C SER A 458 16.00 -6.14 2.46
N PRO A 459 14.76 -6.61 2.75
CA PRO A 459 14.54 -7.96 3.23
C PRO A 459 14.81 -9.00 2.13
N ALA A 460 15.40 -10.15 2.48
CA ALA A 460 15.59 -11.23 1.50
C ALA A 460 14.27 -11.78 0.92
N ASP A 461 13.14 -11.60 1.63
CA ASP A 461 11.80 -12.00 1.23
C ASP A 461 10.99 -10.87 0.52
N ALA A 462 11.65 -9.78 0.11
CA ALA A 462 11.00 -8.70 -0.63
C ALA A 462 10.45 -9.17 -1.99
N TRP A 463 9.25 -8.69 -2.35
CA TRP A 463 8.51 -9.07 -3.56
C TRP A 463 9.36 -9.03 -4.83
N TYR A 464 10.12 -7.95 -5.00
CA TYR A 464 10.96 -7.71 -6.19
C TYR A 464 12.12 -8.71 -6.36
N TYR A 465 12.55 -9.42 -5.31
CA TYR A 465 13.54 -10.51 -5.46
C TYR A 465 12.92 -11.82 -5.96
N ALA A 466 11.63 -12.05 -5.70
CA ALA A 466 10.92 -13.24 -6.14
C ALA A 466 10.27 -13.04 -7.52
N GLU A 467 9.95 -11.80 -7.87
CA GLU A 467 9.17 -11.45 -9.07
C GLU A 467 10.04 -10.96 -10.26
N SER A 468 11.35 -10.76 -10.09
CA SER A 468 12.26 -10.34 -11.17
C SER A 468 12.93 -11.51 -11.90
N ALA A 469 13.40 -11.24 -13.12
CA ALA A 469 14.33 -12.11 -13.85
C ALA A 469 15.80 -11.99 -13.36
N ASN A 470 16.13 -10.94 -12.59
CA ASN A 470 17.49 -10.69 -12.09
C ASN A 470 17.81 -11.55 -10.87
N ALA A 471 19.03 -12.07 -10.79
CA ALA A 471 19.55 -12.72 -9.58
C ALA A 471 19.87 -11.69 -8.47
N SER A 472 20.21 -10.46 -8.86
CA SER A 472 20.34 -9.29 -7.97
C SER A 472 18.99 -8.59 -7.73
N MET A 473 19.02 -7.51 -6.95
CA MET A 473 17.96 -6.50 -6.97
C MET A 473 17.71 -6.02 -8.43
N PRO A 474 16.45 -5.75 -8.83
CA PRO A 474 16.14 -5.18 -10.16
C PRO A 474 16.34 -3.66 -10.23
N ASN A 475 16.51 -3.14 -11.45
CA ASN A 475 16.87 -1.75 -11.69
C ASN A 475 15.83 -0.74 -11.15
N VAL A 476 14.53 -1.06 -11.25
CA VAL A 476 13.46 -0.25 -10.65
C VAL A 476 13.71 0.06 -9.17
N VAL A 477 14.24 -0.88 -8.39
CA VAL A 477 14.47 -0.67 -6.95
C VAL A 477 15.73 0.17 -6.69
N TYR A 478 16.80 -0.01 -7.47
CA TYR A 478 17.97 0.87 -7.43
C TYR A 478 17.60 2.33 -7.74
N MET A 479 16.74 2.55 -8.73
CA MET A 479 16.22 3.88 -9.05
C MET A 479 15.31 4.40 -7.94
N GLU A 480 14.24 3.70 -7.58
CA GLU A 480 13.26 4.18 -6.60
C GLU A 480 13.89 4.46 -5.23
N THR A 481 14.79 3.61 -4.74
CA THR A 481 15.41 3.80 -3.42
C THR A 481 16.27 5.08 -3.36
N SER A 482 16.99 5.43 -4.44
CA SER A 482 17.76 6.69 -4.48
C SER A 482 16.89 7.91 -4.78
N LEU A 483 15.89 7.77 -5.66
CA LEU A 483 14.99 8.86 -6.03
C LEU A 483 14.09 9.28 -4.85
N GLN A 484 13.65 8.34 -4.02
CA GLN A 484 12.89 8.62 -2.80
C GLN A 484 13.74 9.30 -1.71
N SER A 485 15.03 8.93 -1.59
CA SER A 485 16.01 9.64 -0.73
C SER A 485 16.19 11.11 -1.14
N ALA A 486 16.34 11.38 -2.43
CA ALA A 486 16.47 12.74 -2.97
C ALA A 486 15.18 13.57 -2.80
N LEU A 487 14.02 12.95 -3.06
CA LEU A 487 12.69 13.52 -2.82
C LEU A 487 12.52 13.97 -1.36
N LEU A 488 12.89 13.09 -0.41
CA LEU A 488 12.80 13.39 1.03
C LEU A 488 13.66 14.59 1.42
N LEU A 489 14.87 14.75 0.87
CA LEU A 489 15.71 15.92 1.13
C LEU A 489 15.08 17.20 0.61
N GLY A 490 14.64 17.24 -0.66
CA GLY A 490 13.99 18.44 -1.23
C GLY A 490 12.73 18.85 -0.46
N TYR A 491 11.95 17.85 -0.04
CA TYR A 491 10.73 18.07 0.72
C TYR A 491 11.01 18.48 2.18
N PHE A 492 12.02 17.90 2.83
CA PHE A 492 12.49 18.32 4.16
C PHE A 492 13.07 19.74 4.14
N LEU A 493 13.82 20.14 3.11
CA LEU A 493 14.28 21.53 2.95
C LEU A 493 13.14 22.50 2.64
N GLY A 494 11.95 22.00 2.27
CA GLY A 494 10.73 22.80 2.13
C GLY A 494 10.47 23.31 0.71
N ALA A 495 10.85 22.57 -0.33
CA ALA A 495 10.67 22.98 -1.73
C ALA A 495 9.23 23.39 -2.09
N THR A 496 8.20 22.77 -1.49
CA THR A 496 6.79 23.16 -1.72
C THR A 496 6.32 24.30 -0.79
N LEU A 497 7.06 24.61 0.27
CA LEU A 497 6.77 25.71 1.20
C LEU A 497 7.11 27.08 0.60
N THR A 498 7.67 27.14 -0.62
CA THR A 498 7.78 28.38 -1.41
C THR A 498 6.41 28.97 -1.76
N ALA A 499 5.38 28.13 -1.84
CA ALA A 499 3.99 28.55 -2.06
C ALA A 499 3.02 27.53 -1.41
N PRO A 500 2.83 27.53 -0.07
CA PRO A 500 2.06 26.48 0.63
C PRO A 500 0.56 26.46 0.32
N ALA A 501 0.06 27.50 -0.37
CA ALA A 501 -1.30 27.56 -0.91
C ALA A 501 -1.48 26.80 -2.24
N GLU A 502 -0.40 26.31 -2.86
CA GLU A 502 -0.43 25.51 -4.10
C GLU A 502 -0.41 24.00 -3.79
N ASP A 503 -1.15 23.22 -4.58
CA ASP A 503 -1.09 21.75 -4.57
C ASP A 503 0.00 21.28 -5.54
N TYR A 504 1.05 20.64 -5.02
CA TYR A 504 2.25 20.26 -5.78
C TYR A 504 2.34 18.76 -6.05
N SER A 505 2.39 18.39 -7.33
CA SER A 505 2.78 17.07 -7.84
C SER A 505 4.27 17.06 -8.16
N LEU A 506 5.03 16.12 -7.57
CA LEU A 506 6.43 15.90 -7.93
C LEU A 506 6.53 14.99 -9.16
N ARG A 507 7.42 15.34 -10.10
CA ARG A 507 7.83 14.48 -11.20
C ARG A 507 9.36 14.47 -11.31
N ASN A 508 9.91 13.30 -11.63
CA ASN A 508 11.29 13.19 -12.07
C ASN A 508 11.40 13.65 -13.54
N LEU A 509 12.52 14.29 -13.92
CA LEU A 509 12.65 14.97 -15.23
C LEU A 509 13.87 14.49 -16.02
N ASP A 510 15.05 14.46 -15.41
CA ASP A 510 16.29 14.02 -16.08
C ASP A 510 17.19 13.33 -15.05
N GLY A 511 18.11 12.48 -15.49
CA GLY A 511 19.10 11.93 -14.58
C GLY A 511 20.08 10.97 -15.23
N THR A 512 21.09 10.59 -14.44
CA THR A 512 22.07 9.57 -14.78
C THR A 512 22.34 8.71 -13.54
N ALA A 513 22.59 7.41 -13.72
CA ALA A 513 22.94 6.51 -12.63
C ALA A 513 23.87 5.39 -13.09
N THR A 514 24.71 4.89 -12.18
CA THR A 514 25.68 3.81 -12.45
C THR A 514 25.76 2.85 -11.26
N VAL A 515 25.65 1.54 -11.51
CA VAL A 515 26.04 0.52 -10.53
C VAL A 515 27.57 0.46 -10.49
N LEU A 516 28.15 0.71 -9.32
CA LEU A 516 29.60 0.85 -9.12
C LEU A 516 30.29 -0.48 -8.81
N ARG A 517 29.58 -1.44 -8.20
CA ARG A 517 30.05 -2.80 -7.88
C ARG A 517 28.86 -3.75 -7.72
N GLU A 518 29.07 -5.04 -7.96
CA GLU A 518 28.08 -6.09 -7.64
C GLU A 518 27.96 -6.28 -6.12
N VAL A 519 26.72 -6.38 -5.63
CA VAL A 519 26.39 -6.59 -4.21
C VAL A 519 25.13 -7.46 -4.13
N ASP A 520 25.12 -8.49 -3.27
CA ASP A 520 23.84 -9.06 -2.82
C ASP A 520 23.28 -8.18 -1.70
N LEU A 521 22.19 -7.49 -2.01
CA LEU A 521 21.54 -6.53 -1.12
C LEU A 521 20.52 -7.20 -0.20
N ARG A 522 20.27 -8.51 -0.36
CA ARG A 522 19.39 -9.28 0.52
C ARG A 522 19.85 -9.20 1.98
N ASP A 523 18.91 -8.87 2.84
CA ASP A 523 19.09 -8.65 4.27
C ASP A 523 20.09 -7.53 4.66
N LYS A 524 20.51 -6.67 3.71
CA LYS A 524 21.33 -5.49 4.00
C LYS A 524 20.48 -4.28 4.42
N THR A 525 21.09 -3.38 5.19
CA THR A 525 20.63 -2.00 5.36
C THR A 525 21.39 -1.12 4.38
N ILE A 526 20.69 -0.64 3.35
CA ILE A 526 21.21 0.31 2.37
C ILE A 526 21.24 1.69 3.03
N GLN A 527 22.44 2.25 3.15
CA GLN A 527 22.65 3.63 3.58
C GLN A 527 22.61 4.52 2.35
N GLN A 528 21.83 5.58 2.41
CA GLN A 528 21.51 6.45 1.29
C GLN A 528 21.98 7.86 1.65
N THR A 529 22.74 8.51 0.75
CA THR A 529 23.11 9.91 0.88
C THR A 529 22.64 10.66 -0.34
N SER A 530 21.91 11.76 -0.15
CA SER A 530 21.51 12.68 -1.21
C SER A 530 21.99 14.09 -0.90
N ARG A 531 22.38 14.85 -1.92
CA ARG A 531 22.88 16.22 -1.79
C ARG A 531 22.23 17.12 -2.83
N LEU A 532 21.59 18.19 -2.37
CA LEU A 532 21.01 19.23 -3.22
C LEU A 532 22.13 20.01 -3.92
N LEU A 533 22.06 20.12 -5.25
CA LEU A 533 23.06 20.77 -6.11
C LEU A 533 22.62 22.16 -6.56
N ASP A 534 21.37 22.29 -6.98
CA ASP A 534 20.73 23.52 -7.48
C ASP A 534 19.25 23.53 -7.12
N THR A 535 18.68 24.71 -6.91
CA THR A 535 17.24 24.95 -6.92
C THR A 535 16.88 26.13 -7.81
N THR A 536 16.07 25.88 -8.84
CA THR A 536 15.51 26.90 -9.71
C THR A 536 14.01 27.06 -9.45
N VAL A 537 13.61 28.19 -8.85
CA VAL A 537 12.20 28.53 -8.55
C VAL A 537 11.56 29.26 -9.75
N LEU A 538 10.40 28.77 -10.19
CA LEU A 538 9.63 29.26 -11.35
C LEU A 538 8.18 29.54 -10.95
N THR A 539 7.45 30.26 -11.80
CA THR A 539 6.01 30.50 -11.60
C THR A 539 5.22 29.20 -11.69
N GLY A 540 4.78 28.67 -10.54
CA GLY A 540 4.02 27.41 -10.44
C GLY A 540 4.87 26.14 -10.44
N ALA A 541 6.20 26.25 -10.39
CA ALA A 541 7.09 25.09 -10.30
C ALA A 541 8.38 25.37 -9.52
N VAL A 542 8.93 24.36 -8.85
CA VAL A 542 10.27 24.38 -8.26
C VAL A 542 11.06 23.22 -8.81
N LEU A 543 12.20 23.50 -9.44
CA LEU A 543 13.10 22.48 -9.99
C LEU A 543 14.29 22.30 -9.04
N GLN A 544 14.68 21.06 -8.76
CA GLN A 544 15.81 20.73 -7.88
C GLN A 544 16.65 19.60 -8.44
N THR A 545 17.96 19.82 -8.54
CA THR A 545 18.93 18.80 -8.97
C THR A 545 19.64 18.22 -7.75
N PHE A 546 19.73 16.90 -7.66
CA PHE A 546 20.42 16.19 -6.58
C PHE A 546 21.50 15.26 -7.13
N ALA A 547 22.60 15.14 -6.40
CA ALA A 547 23.47 13.96 -6.49
C ALA A 547 23.06 12.97 -5.39
N TYR A 548 23.22 11.67 -5.64
CA TYR A 548 22.97 10.63 -4.66
C TYR A 548 23.96 9.47 -4.74
N GLU A 549 24.13 8.80 -3.61
CA GLU A 549 24.98 7.63 -3.43
C GLU A 549 24.27 6.63 -2.51
N LEU A 550 24.32 5.35 -2.88
CA LEU A 550 23.87 4.22 -2.07
C LEU A 550 25.09 3.38 -1.66
N ALA A 551 25.17 3.03 -0.38
CA ALA A 551 26.26 2.27 0.21
C ALA A 551 25.76 1.11 1.09
N VAL A 552 26.56 0.05 1.19
CA VAL A 552 26.44 -0.97 2.25
C VAL A 552 27.84 -1.29 2.77
N ASP A 553 27.92 -1.66 4.05
CA ASP A 553 29.16 -2.00 4.76
C ASP A 553 30.24 -0.87 4.69
N GLY A 554 29.80 0.38 4.47
CA GLY A 554 30.68 1.55 4.32
C GLY A 554 31.19 1.84 2.90
N GLU A 555 30.84 1.00 1.91
CA GLU A 555 31.29 1.15 0.52
C GLU A 555 30.13 1.52 -0.43
N PRO A 556 30.28 2.55 -1.28
CA PRO A 556 29.32 2.85 -2.34
C PRO A 556 29.12 1.69 -3.32
N PHE A 557 27.89 1.50 -3.83
CA PHE A 557 27.58 0.52 -4.86
C PHE A 557 26.70 1.05 -6.00
N TYR A 558 26.06 2.21 -5.83
CA TYR A 558 25.27 2.86 -6.87
C TYR A 558 25.32 4.38 -6.64
N ALA A 559 25.54 5.16 -7.68
CA ALA A 559 25.58 6.62 -7.59
C ALA A 559 25.04 7.26 -8.87
N GLY A 560 24.62 8.52 -8.76
CA GLY A 560 24.06 9.26 -9.89
C GLY A 560 23.64 10.68 -9.55
N GLU A 561 23.05 11.35 -10.53
CA GLU A 561 22.39 12.64 -10.37
C GLU A 561 20.97 12.58 -10.94
N SER A 562 20.06 13.42 -10.44
CA SER A 562 18.74 13.57 -11.04
C SER A 562 18.07 14.92 -10.73
N LEU A 563 17.33 15.42 -11.71
CA LEU A 563 16.50 16.61 -11.67
C LEU A 563 15.04 16.20 -11.38
N PHE A 564 14.46 16.79 -10.34
CA PHE A 564 13.02 16.74 -10.06
C PHE A 564 12.38 18.10 -10.30
N GLY A 565 11.08 18.09 -10.59
CA GLY A 565 10.22 19.27 -10.52
C GLY A 565 9.01 19.03 -9.64
N PHE A 566 8.78 19.94 -8.70
CA PHE A 566 7.50 20.09 -8.00
C PHE A 566 6.64 21.03 -8.84
N PHE A 567 5.54 20.56 -9.41
CA PHE A 567 4.68 21.33 -10.30
C PHE A 567 3.28 21.51 -9.70
N ASN A 568 2.73 22.72 -9.77
CA ASN A 568 1.30 22.92 -9.56
C ASN A 568 0.50 22.42 -10.77
N ALA A 569 -0.81 22.25 -10.61
CA ALA A 569 -1.68 21.70 -11.65
C ALA A 569 -1.60 22.48 -12.99
N ARG A 570 -1.41 23.81 -12.96
CA ARG A 570 -1.28 24.63 -14.17
C ARG A 570 0.06 24.42 -14.88
N ALA A 571 1.15 24.30 -14.14
CA ALA A 571 2.47 24.04 -14.71
C ALA A 571 2.53 22.61 -15.29
N LEU A 572 2.04 21.62 -14.53
CA LEU A 572 2.00 20.21 -14.93
C LEU A 572 1.14 19.95 -16.18
N ALA A 573 0.09 20.74 -16.41
CA ALA A 573 -0.79 20.57 -17.57
C ALA A 573 -0.10 20.89 -18.93
N ASN A 574 0.98 21.68 -18.95
CA ASN A 574 1.66 22.08 -20.20
C ASN A 574 2.73 21.05 -20.62
N GLN A 575 2.33 19.79 -20.79
CA GLN A 575 3.22 18.73 -21.26
C GLN A 575 3.18 18.63 -22.79
N ASN A 576 4.32 18.91 -23.42
CA ASN A 576 4.49 18.83 -24.87
C ASN A 576 5.25 17.56 -25.30
N GLY A 577 5.56 16.63 -24.39
CA GLY A 577 6.45 15.51 -24.67
C GLY A 577 7.91 15.95 -24.88
N LEU A 578 8.76 15.01 -25.31
CA LEU A 578 10.17 15.29 -25.63
C LEU A 578 10.32 16.14 -26.90
N ASP A 579 9.43 15.95 -27.86
CA ASP A 579 9.49 16.54 -29.20
C ASP A 579 8.64 17.82 -29.34
N ASN A 580 8.36 18.49 -28.21
CA ASN A 580 7.67 19.79 -28.13
C ASN A 580 6.33 19.87 -28.91
N GLY A 581 5.54 18.80 -28.87
CA GLY A 581 4.22 18.69 -29.51
C GLY A 581 4.26 18.15 -30.94
N GLU A 582 5.45 17.90 -31.50
CA GLU A 582 5.58 17.16 -32.77
C GLU A 582 5.36 15.66 -32.54
N LEU A 583 4.57 15.03 -33.40
CA LEU A 583 4.33 13.58 -33.33
C LEU A 583 5.48 12.83 -34.00
N VAL A 584 6.49 12.45 -33.21
CA VAL A 584 7.52 11.49 -33.63
C VAL A 584 6.98 10.07 -33.42
N PRO A 585 6.71 9.28 -34.47
CA PRO A 585 6.29 7.89 -34.33
C PRO A 585 7.48 6.97 -34.03
N PRO A 586 7.25 5.76 -33.49
CA PRO A 586 8.29 4.73 -33.37
C PRO A 586 8.95 4.39 -34.72
N TRP A 587 10.20 3.94 -34.68
CA TRP A 587 11.01 3.61 -35.85
C TRP A 587 10.31 2.63 -36.78
N LEU A 588 9.61 1.62 -36.26
CA LEU A 588 8.90 0.62 -37.07
C LEU A 588 7.80 1.22 -37.95
N ASP A 589 7.15 2.29 -37.50
CA ASP A 589 6.02 2.91 -38.21
C ASP A 589 6.45 4.11 -39.07
N SER A 590 7.69 4.59 -38.92
CA SER A 590 8.32 5.55 -39.86
C SER A 590 8.98 4.90 -41.08
N GLN A 591 9.06 3.56 -41.15
CA GLN A 591 9.66 2.88 -42.30
C GLN A 591 8.78 2.98 -43.56
N ALA A 592 9.35 3.47 -44.65
CA ALA A 592 8.69 3.59 -45.96
C ALA A 592 8.26 2.25 -46.59
N THR A 593 8.71 1.13 -46.03
CA THR A 593 8.19 -0.22 -46.26
C THR A 593 8.34 -0.97 -44.95
N ARG A 594 7.23 -1.46 -44.37
CA ARG A 594 7.29 -2.15 -43.06
C ARG A 594 8.20 -3.37 -43.17
N PRO A 595 9.26 -3.48 -42.34
CA PRO A 595 10.17 -4.62 -42.35
C PRO A 595 9.46 -5.91 -41.88
N VAL A 596 10.12 -7.06 -42.04
CA VAL A 596 9.64 -8.31 -41.46
C VAL A 596 9.71 -8.19 -39.94
N VAL A 597 8.59 -8.43 -39.27
CA VAL A 597 8.45 -8.44 -37.82
C VAL A 597 8.18 -9.87 -37.37
N ARG A 598 8.88 -10.30 -36.31
CA ARG A 598 8.55 -11.49 -35.51
C ARG A 598 8.10 -11.06 -34.12
N VAL A 599 7.54 -11.98 -33.35
CA VAL A 599 7.05 -11.70 -31.99
C VAL A 599 7.67 -12.66 -30.98
N ILE A 600 8.19 -12.13 -29.88
CA ILE A 600 8.51 -12.88 -28.67
C ILE A 600 7.24 -12.89 -27.81
N ASP A 601 6.72 -14.08 -27.51
CA ASP A 601 5.56 -14.28 -26.62
C ASP A 601 6.05 -14.47 -25.18
N VAL A 602 6.18 -13.35 -24.46
CA VAL A 602 6.69 -13.28 -23.09
C VAL A 602 5.68 -13.91 -22.13
N ALA A 603 4.38 -13.72 -22.37
CA ALA A 603 3.32 -14.33 -21.58
C ALA A 603 3.36 -15.86 -21.66
N ALA A 604 3.51 -16.44 -22.86
CA ALA A 604 3.66 -17.88 -23.04
C ALA A 604 4.96 -18.42 -22.42
N ARG A 605 6.09 -17.71 -22.56
CA ARG A 605 7.34 -18.10 -21.88
C ARG A 605 7.20 -18.09 -20.36
N ARG A 606 6.62 -17.03 -19.79
CA ARG A 606 6.33 -16.90 -18.36
C ARG A 606 5.42 -18.03 -17.86
N ALA A 607 4.36 -18.32 -18.59
CA ALA A 607 3.41 -19.40 -18.27
C ALA A 607 4.01 -20.80 -18.41
N ALA A 608 5.01 -21.00 -19.29
CA ALA A 608 5.72 -22.26 -19.44
C ALA A 608 6.67 -22.57 -18.27
N GLY A 609 7.11 -21.57 -17.51
CA GLY A 609 7.90 -21.74 -16.28
C GLY A 609 9.22 -22.51 -16.44
N THR A 610 9.83 -22.49 -17.63
CA THR A 610 11.02 -23.28 -17.97
C THR A 610 12.12 -22.46 -18.64
N GLY A 611 13.37 -22.88 -18.45
CA GLY A 611 14.56 -22.17 -18.93
C GLY A 611 15.07 -21.12 -17.94
N MET A 612 15.67 -20.06 -18.46
CA MET A 612 16.14 -18.91 -17.68
C MET A 612 14.96 -18.18 -17.00
N ALA A 613 15.22 -17.44 -15.92
CA ALA A 613 14.22 -16.64 -15.22
C ALA A 613 13.55 -15.58 -16.12
N CYS A 614 12.32 -15.20 -15.76
CA CYS A 614 11.48 -14.22 -16.46
C CYS A 614 10.74 -13.37 -15.41
N ALA A 615 10.53 -12.08 -15.69
CA ALA A 615 9.80 -11.21 -14.79
C ALA A 615 8.33 -11.64 -14.67
N SER A 616 7.78 -11.62 -13.46
CA SER A 616 6.48 -12.18 -13.10
C SER A 616 5.77 -11.30 -12.07
N GLY A 617 4.55 -11.68 -11.67
CA GLY A 617 3.77 -10.94 -10.68
C GLY A 617 3.57 -9.47 -11.07
N HIS A 618 3.90 -8.57 -10.16
CA HIS A 618 3.80 -7.12 -10.33
C HIS A 618 4.91 -6.56 -11.25
N LEU A 619 6.05 -7.27 -11.38
CA LEU A 619 7.09 -6.95 -12.36
C LEU A 619 6.81 -7.49 -13.77
N ALA A 620 5.69 -8.17 -14.03
CA ALA A 620 5.30 -8.57 -15.38
C ALA A 620 4.87 -7.34 -16.21
N MET A 621 5.85 -6.59 -16.75
CA MET A 621 5.58 -5.32 -17.44
C MET A 621 5.20 -5.50 -18.91
N LEU A 622 5.60 -6.60 -19.56
CA LEU A 622 5.37 -6.89 -20.98
C LEU A 622 4.86 -8.31 -21.18
N ASP A 623 3.95 -8.50 -22.13
CA ASP A 623 3.42 -9.82 -22.54
C ASP A 623 3.86 -10.24 -23.95
N ALA A 624 4.16 -9.28 -24.85
CA ALA A 624 4.66 -9.54 -26.18
C ALA A 624 5.63 -8.45 -26.65
N ILE A 625 6.62 -8.81 -27.46
CA ILE A 625 7.60 -7.89 -28.05
C ILE A 625 7.68 -8.16 -29.55
N GLU A 626 7.40 -7.16 -30.37
CA GLU A 626 7.72 -7.16 -31.81
C GLU A 626 9.22 -6.94 -32.00
N VAL A 627 9.87 -7.78 -32.80
CA VAL A 627 11.31 -7.70 -33.10
C VAL A 627 11.54 -7.62 -34.61
N VAL A 628 12.50 -6.78 -34.99
CA VAL A 628 13.08 -6.74 -36.35
C VAL A 628 14.56 -7.06 -36.24
N ASP A 629 14.94 -8.27 -36.64
CA ASP A 629 16.35 -8.72 -36.63
C ASP A 629 17.19 -7.91 -37.62
N GLY A 630 18.35 -7.44 -37.17
CA GLY A 630 19.17 -6.51 -37.96
C GLY A 630 18.54 -5.13 -38.19
N GLY A 631 17.42 -4.82 -37.53
CA GLY A 631 16.73 -3.54 -37.61
C GLY A 631 17.28 -2.48 -36.66
N GLY A 632 16.59 -1.33 -36.63
CA GLY A 632 16.91 -0.21 -35.74
C GLY A 632 18.12 0.62 -36.18
N THR A 633 18.38 1.70 -35.43
CA THR A 633 19.36 2.74 -35.75
C THR A 633 20.80 2.23 -35.89
N TYR A 634 21.14 1.11 -35.23
CA TYR A 634 22.49 0.51 -35.26
C TYR A 634 22.58 -0.80 -36.06
N GLY A 635 21.45 -1.34 -36.54
CA GLY A 635 21.43 -2.57 -37.33
C GLY A 635 21.75 -3.87 -36.57
N HIS A 636 21.74 -3.86 -35.24
CA HIS A 636 21.90 -5.08 -34.41
C HIS A 636 20.57 -5.71 -34.00
N GLY A 637 19.47 -4.96 -34.08
CA GLY A 637 18.14 -5.38 -33.64
C GLY A 637 17.30 -4.20 -33.19
N TYR A 638 15.99 -4.31 -33.43
CA TYR A 638 14.99 -3.36 -32.96
C TYR A 638 13.87 -4.10 -32.25
N LEU A 639 13.44 -3.56 -31.11
CA LEU A 639 12.34 -4.06 -30.29
C LEU A 639 11.23 -3.00 -30.24
N ARG A 640 9.96 -3.41 -30.33
CA ARG A 640 8.79 -2.60 -29.92
C ARG A 640 7.91 -3.44 -29.00
N ALA A 641 7.38 -2.83 -27.95
CA ALA A 641 6.35 -3.47 -27.14
C ALA A 641 5.26 -2.47 -26.77
N VAL A 642 4.03 -2.95 -26.66
CA VAL A 642 2.86 -2.16 -26.26
C VAL A 642 2.24 -2.81 -25.04
N ARG A 643 2.14 -2.06 -23.94
CA ARG A 643 1.51 -2.47 -22.70
C ARG A 643 0.20 -1.69 -22.54
N PRO A 644 -0.98 -2.35 -22.48
CA PRO A 644 -2.21 -1.70 -22.04
C PRO A 644 -2.03 -1.06 -20.66
N VAL A 645 -2.74 0.03 -20.38
CA VAL A 645 -2.76 0.68 -19.06
C VAL A 645 -4.19 0.61 -18.52
N GLY A 646 -4.35 -0.03 -17.36
CA GLY A 646 -5.62 -0.15 -16.66
C GLY A 646 -5.72 0.90 -15.55
N PRO A 647 -6.92 1.44 -15.26
CA PRO A 647 -7.06 2.43 -14.19
C PRO A 647 -6.67 1.88 -12.80
N ASP A 648 -6.86 0.57 -12.62
CA ASP A 648 -6.56 -0.19 -11.40
C ASP A 648 -5.18 -0.90 -11.46
N ASP A 649 -4.30 -0.51 -12.39
CA ASP A 649 -2.92 -1.01 -12.43
C ASP A 649 -2.22 -0.81 -11.09
N TRP A 650 -1.62 -1.88 -10.55
CA TRP A 650 -1.21 -1.97 -9.15
C TRP A 650 -0.43 -0.75 -8.65
N PHE A 651 0.52 -0.26 -9.45
CA PHE A 651 1.41 0.84 -9.08
C PHE A 651 0.69 2.17 -8.83
N PHE A 652 -0.51 2.39 -9.38
CA PHE A 652 -1.27 3.62 -9.11
C PHE A 652 -1.71 3.74 -7.63
N GLY A 653 -1.92 2.61 -6.93
CA GLY A 653 -2.20 2.61 -5.49
C GLY A 653 -0.95 2.81 -4.61
N TYR A 654 0.22 2.39 -5.09
CA TYR A 654 1.45 2.35 -4.29
C TYR A 654 2.44 3.49 -4.58
N HIS A 655 2.40 4.15 -5.74
CA HIS A 655 3.42 5.13 -6.14
C HIS A 655 3.21 6.52 -5.52
N PHE A 656 2.11 7.22 -5.78
CA PHE A 656 1.79 8.48 -5.08
C PHE A 656 0.31 8.52 -4.68
N PHE A 657 0.05 8.49 -3.38
CA PHE A 657 -1.30 8.62 -2.84
C PHE A 657 -1.92 9.97 -3.25
N MET A 658 -3.15 9.95 -3.77
CA MET A 658 -3.89 11.11 -4.34
C MET A 658 -3.31 11.71 -5.64
N ASP A 659 -2.29 11.11 -6.25
CA ASP A 659 -1.69 11.54 -7.54
C ASP A 659 -1.33 10.32 -8.42
N PRO A 660 -2.33 9.58 -8.95
CA PRO A 660 -2.11 8.31 -9.64
C PRO A 660 -1.35 8.49 -10.95
N VAL A 661 -0.07 8.14 -10.90
CA VAL A 661 0.90 8.21 -12.01
C VAL A 661 1.83 7.01 -11.95
N MET A 662 2.26 6.49 -13.10
CA MET A 662 3.23 5.40 -13.16
C MET A 662 4.64 5.85 -12.71
N PRO A 663 5.39 5.04 -11.94
CA PRO A 663 6.82 5.24 -11.72
C PRO A 663 7.59 5.22 -13.05
N GLY A 664 8.39 6.26 -13.34
CA GLY A 664 9.23 6.27 -14.54
C GLY A 664 10.26 5.14 -14.56
N SER A 665 10.72 4.76 -13.38
CA SER A 665 11.55 3.57 -13.08
C SER A 665 10.94 2.25 -13.57
N LEU A 666 9.62 2.08 -13.56
CA LEU A 666 8.95 0.91 -14.17
C LEU A 666 8.92 0.97 -15.70
N GLY A 667 8.97 2.15 -16.30
CA GLY A 667 9.16 2.30 -17.75
C GLY A 667 10.56 1.89 -18.19
N VAL A 668 11.58 2.22 -17.39
CA VAL A 668 12.95 1.72 -17.56
C VAL A 668 13.02 0.21 -17.38
N GLU A 669 12.38 -0.34 -16.33
CA GLU A 669 12.31 -1.79 -16.10
C GLU A 669 11.61 -2.53 -17.25
N ALA A 670 10.56 -1.96 -17.84
CA ALA A 670 9.91 -2.53 -19.04
C ALA A 670 10.85 -2.55 -20.26
N VAL A 671 11.66 -1.51 -20.47
CA VAL A 671 12.71 -1.48 -21.52
C VAL A 671 13.78 -2.55 -21.26
N LEU A 672 14.24 -2.68 -20.00
CA LEU A 672 15.21 -3.69 -19.61
C LEU A 672 14.66 -5.10 -19.82
N GLN A 673 13.39 -5.35 -19.48
CA GLN A 673 12.72 -6.62 -19.76
C GLN A 673 12.67 -6.93 -21.25
N ALA A 674 12.37 -5.95 -22.11
CA ALA A 674 12.43 -6.16 -23.56
C ALA A 674 13.82 -6.64 -24.04
N MET A 675 14.89 -6.07 -23.49
CA MET A 675 16.27 -6.47 -23.78
C MET A 675 16.63 -7.85 -23.19
N GLN A 676 16.14 -8.17 -21.98
CA GLN A 676 16.31 -9.49 -21.35
C GLN A 676 15.66 -10.59 -22.19
N GLU A 677 14.38 -10.43 -22.55
CA GLU A 677 13.65 -11.40 -23.37
C GLU A 677 14.31 -11.59 -24.74
N TRP A 678 14.74 -10.50 -25.39
CA TRP A 678 15.49 -10.56 -26.65
C TRP A 678 16.83 -11.31 -26.53
N ALA A 679 17.55 -11.15 -25.42
CA ALA A 679 18.82 -11.85 -25.19
C ALA A 679 18.64 -13.37 -24.96
N VAL A 680 17.50 -13.80 -24.41
CA VAL A 680 17.14 -15.22 -24.31
C VAL A 680 16.73 -15.76 -25.69
N ASP A 681 15.81 -15.07 -26.37
CA ASP A 681 15.24 -15.46 -27.67
C ASP A 681 16.28 -15.53 -28.80
N THR A 682 17.22 -14.58 -28.88
CA THR A 682 18.32 -14.61 -29.86
C THR A 682 19.42 -15.63 -29.52
N GLY A 683 19.30 -16.34 -28.40
CA GLY A 683 20.20 -17.41 -28.00
C GLY A 683 21.48 -16.96 -27.31
N LEU A 684 21.64 -15.67 -26.96
CA LEU A 684 22.81 -15.19 -26.21
C LEU A 684 22.94 -15.91 -24.86
N ALA A 685 21.82 -16.18 -24.19
CA ALA A 685 21.80 -16.97 -22.97
C ALA A 685 22.32 -18.41 -23.18
N ALA A 686 22.15 -18.98 -24.37
CA ALA A 686 22.62 -20.33 -24.71
C ALA A 686 24.11 -20.39 -25.13
N GLU A 687 24.82 -19.25 -25.14
CA GLU A 687 26.29 -19.20 -25.24
C GLU A 687 27.00 -19.43 -23.89
N LEU A 688 26.23 -19.49 -22.78
CA LEU A 688 26.70 -19.60 -21.40
C LEU A 688 26.26 -20.93 -20.76
N GLU A 689 26.87 -21.32 -19.62
CA GLU A 689 26.64 -22.61 -18.97
C GLU A 689 25.47 -22.56 -17.97
N ALA A 690 25.41 -21.50 -17.17
CA ALA A 690 24.38 -21.26 -16.16
C ALA A 690 24.06 -19.75 -16.08
N PRO A 691 23.41 -19.18 -17.10
CA PRO A 691 23.18 -17.74 -17.21
C PRO A 691 22.17 -17.21 -16.19
N GLU A 692 22.55 -16.14 -15.49
CA GLU A 692 21.71 -15.27 -14.67
C GLU A 692 21.65 -13.86 -15.27
N PHE A 693 20.58 -13.10 -15.03
CA PHE A 693 20.58 -11.66 -15.29
C PHE A 693 21.10 -10.88 -14.09
N VAL A 694 21.93 -9.88 -14.35
CA VAL A 694 22.38 -8.88 -13.38
C VAL A 694 22.30 -7.47 -13.97
N VAL A 695 22.16 -6.46 -13.10
CA VAL A 695 22.27 -5.05 -13.51
C VAL A 695 23.74 -4.73 -13.80
N PRO A 696 24.11 -4.19 -14.98
CA PRO A 696 25.52 -4.11 -15.38
C PRO A 696 26.35 -3.09 -14.57
N VAL A 697 27.52 -3.51 -14.10
CA VAL A 697 28.48 -2.61 -13.43
C VAL A 697 29.16 -1.69 -14.46
N GLY A 698 29.28 -0.40 -14.09
CA GLY A 698 30.07 0.59 -14.83
C GLY A 698 29.42 1.14 -16.10
N VAL A 699 28.14 0.87 -16.36
CA VAL A 699 27.37 1.53 -17.44
C VAL A 699 26.56 2.69 -16.84
N PRO A 700 26.75 3.94 -17.32
CA PRO A 700 25.95 5.08 -16.88
C PRO A 700 24.63 5.17 -17.66
N LEU A 701 23.58 4.53 -17.16
CA LEU A 701 22.22 4.74 -17.67
C LEU A 701 21.87 6.23 -17.54
N SER A 702 21.42 6.83 -18.65
CA SER A 702 20.94 8.22 -18.68
C SER A 702 19.47 8.26 -19.12
N TRP A 703 18.67 9.15 -18.56
CA TRP A 703 17.25 9.28 -18.91
C TRP A 703 16.76 10.74 -18.99
N ARG A 704 15.78 10.96 -19.87
CA ARG A 704 15.04 12.22 -20.01
C ARG A 704 13.53 11.95 -20.07
N TYR A 705 12.77 12.58 -19.21
CA TYR A 705 11.31 12.45 -19.07
C TYR A 705 10.62 13.80 -19.31
N ARG A 706 9.70 13.88 -20.28
CA ARG A 706 8.89 15.08 -20.58
C ARG A 706 7.39 14.78 -20.70
N GLY A 707 6.94 13.75 -19.99
CA GLY A 707 5.53 13.41 -19.84
C GLY A 707 5.31 12.35 -18.77
N GLN A 708 4.06 11.88 -18.66
CA GLN A 708 3.63 10.92 -17.64
C GLN A 708 2.56 9.96 -18.18
N ILE A 709 2.55 8.72 -17.67
CA ILE A 709 1.46 7.75 -17.82
C ILE A 709 0.51 7.90 -16.63
N LEU A 710 -0.77 8.18 -16.90
CA LEU A 710 -1.85 8.29 -15.92
C LEU A 710 -2.81 7.11 -16.04
N SER A 711 -3.65 6.90 -15.02
CA SER A 711 -4.70 5.87 -14.99
C SER A 711 -5.81 6.04 -16.04
N GLY A 712 -5.75 7.10 -16.86
CA GLY A 712 -6.63 7.33 -18.01
C GLY A 712 -5.91 7.40 -19.36
N ASP A 713 -4.60 7.17 -19.43
CA ASP A 713 -3.92 6.85 -20.69
C ASP A 713 -4.21 5.36 -21.02
N ALA A 714 -4.44 5.01 -22.30
CA ALA A 714 -4.91 3.67 -22.66
C ALA A 714 -3.79 2.61 -22.78
N GLU A 715 -2.56 3.04 -23.06
CA GLU A 715 -1.40 2.18 -23.28
C GLU A 715 -0.09 2.95 -23.05
N MET A 716 0.98 2.21 -22.83
CA MET A 716 2.38 2.64 -22.90
C MET A 716 3.05 1.85 -24.02
N THR A 717 3.60 2.55 -25.01
CA THR A 717 4.40 1.95 -26.09
C THR A 717 5.88 2.23 -25.83
N LEU A 718 6.75 1.24 -25.98
CA LEU A 718 8.21 1.41 -25.92
C LEU A 718 8.90 0.89 -27.18
N GLU A 719 10.07 1.46 -27.48
CA GLU A 719 11.00 0.93 -28.48
C GLU A 719 12.43 0.85 -27.93
N VAL A 720 13.22 -0.09 -28.47
CA VAL A 720 14.65 -0.23 -28.15
C VAL A 720 15.45 -0.47 -29.43
N HIS A 721 16.53 0.27 -29.60
CA HIS A 721 17.57 0.02 -30.60
C HIS A 721 18.75 -0.65 -29.92
N ILE A 722 19.05 -1.90 -30.28
CA ILE A 722 20.24 -2.59 -29.76
C ILE A 722 21.49 -1.91 -30.33
N LYS A 723 22.38 -1.43 -29.47
CA LYS A 723 23.55 -0.58 -29.76
C LYS A 723 24.85 -1.35 -29.73
N SER A 724 25.03 -2.28 -28.79
CA SER A 724 26.14 -3.24 -28.77
C SER A 724 25.74 -4.58 -28.14
N VAL A 725 26.47 -5.64 -28.52
CA VAL A 725 26.45 -6.95 -27.84
C VAL A 725 27.90 -7.36 -27.57
N GLU A 726 28.36 -7.12 -26.35
CA GLU A 726 29.73 -7.30 -25.91
C GLU A 726 29.88 -8.63 -25.16
N ARG A 727 30.99 -9.34 -25.40
CA ARG A 727 31.24 -10.67 -24.82
C ARG A 727 32.55 -10.68 -24.04
N ARG A 728 32.51 -11.19 -22.81
CA ARG A 728 33.67 -11.55 -21.99
C ARG A 728 33.53 -13.01 -21.54
N ARG A 729 34.53 -13.55 -20.84
CA ARG A 729 34.49 -14.94 -20.37
C ARG A 729 33.36 -15.11 -19.34
N GLY A 730 32.32 -15.87 -19.70
CA GLY A 730 31.16 -16.12 -18.84
C GLY A 730 30.21 -14.93 -18.68
N ARG A 731 30.31 -13.90 -19.54
CA ARG A 731 29.44 -12.71 -19.50
C ARG A 731 29.10 -12.18 -20.89
N ILE A 732 27.85 -11.79 -21.10
CA ILE A 732 27.40 -11.07 -22.30
C ILE A 732 26.61 -9.84 -21.89
N ARG A 733 27.08 -8.66 -22.30
CA ARG A 733 26.44 -7.37 -22.04
C ARG A 733 25.75 -6.88 -23.31
N VAL A 734 24.50 -6.48 -23.20
CA VAL A 734 23.72 -5.86 -24.28
C VAL A 734 23.41 -4.43 -23.89
N ILE A 735 23.79 -3.47 -24.72
CA ILE A 735 23.51 -2.04 -24.53
C ILE A 735 22.56 -1.57 -25.64
N GLY A 736 21.66 -0.65 -25.34
CA GLY A 736 20.73 -0.04 -26.29
C GLY A 736 20.46 1.44 -26.02
N GLU A 737 19.76 2.06 -26.97
CA GLU A 737 19.03 3.31 -26.77
C GLU A 737 17.54 2.99 -26.82
N ALA A 738 16.71 3.69 -26.03
CA ALA A 738 15.28 3.43 -25.98
C ALA A 738 14.44 4.71 -25.93
N SER A 739 13.16 4.57 -26.24
CA SER A 739 12.16 5.63 -26.05
C SER A 739 10.83 5.03 -25.61
N VAL A 740 10.04 5.82 -24.90
CA VAL A 740 8.70 5.42 -24.41
C VAL A 740 7.70 6.51 -24.77
N TRP A 741 6.52 6.08 -25.21
CA TRP A 741 5.38 6.89 -25.62
C TRP A 741 4.18 6.61 -24.75
N LYS A 742 3.32 7.63 -24.68
CA LYS A 742 1.88 7.44 -24.53
C LYS A 742 1.19 7.79 -25.86
N PRO A 743 -0.10 7.48 -26.07
CA PRO A 743 -0.72 7.52 -27.40
C PRO A 743 -0.63 8.85 -28.17
N SER A 744 -0.37 9.96 -27.47
CA SER A 744 -0.27 11.31 -28.05
C SER A 744 1.16 11.85 -28.21
N MET A 745 2.19 11.28 -27.58
CA MET A 745 3.54 11.86 -27.54
C MET A 745 4.62 10.90 -27.02
N ARG A 746 5.87 11.09 -27.48
CA ARG A 746 7.07 10.51 -26.87
C ARG A 746 7.33 11.20 -25.53
N ILE A 747 7.44 10.42 -24.46
CA ILE A 747 7.57 10.91 -23.08
C ILE A 747 8.93 10.61 -22.45
N TYR A 748 9.54 9.45 -22.72
CA TYR A 748 10.86 9.08 -22.21
C TYR A 748 11.85 8.81 -23.34
N GLU A 749 13.12 9.11 -23.07
CA GLU A 749 14.28 8.72 -23.85
C GLU A 749 15.34 8.20 -22.87
N LEU A 750 15.96 7.05 -23.19
CA LEU A 750 16.95 6.38 -22.36
C LEU A 750 18.21 6.10 -23.20
N THR A 751 19.37 6.47 -22.68
CA THR A 751 20.67 6.30 -23.33
C THR A 751 21.57 5.39 -22.49
N ASP A 752 22.31 4.52 -23.18
CA ASP A 752 23.14 3.47 -22.58
C ASP A 752 22.39 2.60 -21.55
N VAL A 753 21.11 2.31 -21.85
CA VAL A 753 20.33 1.31 -21.10
C VAL A 753 20.89 -0.08 -21.42
N ALA A 754 21.12 -0.91 -20.40
CA ALA A 754 21.91 -2.12 -20.55
C ALA A 754 21.46 -3.28 -19.65
N VAL A 755 21.61 -4.51 -20.16
CA VAL A 755 21.39 -5.76 -19.44
C VAL A 755 22.62 -6.66 -19.56
N GLU A 756 22.88 -7.50 -18.57
CA GLU A 756 24.02 -8.42 -18.59
C GLU A 756 23.62 -9.83 -18.18
N LEU A 757 23.99 -10.79 -19.03
CA LEU A 757 23.99 -12.22 -18.78
C LEU A 757 25.31 -12.61 -18.12
N ARG A 758 25.27 -13.42 -17.06
CA ARG A 758 26.44 -13.81 -16.25
C ARG A 758 26.34 -15.28 -15.82
N ASP A 759 27.39 -16.07 -16.06
CA ASP A 759 27.56 -17.38 -15.39
C ASP A 759 27.84 -17.18 -13.89
N ALA A 760 27.27 -18.02 -13.02
CA ALA A 760 27.35 -17.90 -11.55
C ALA A 760 28.78 -17.83 -10.94
N HIS A 761 29.84 -18.07 -11.72
CA HIS A 761 31.25 -18.00 -11.31
C HIS A 761 32.10 -17.08 -12.21
N ALA A 762 31.49 -16.16 -12.97
CA ALA A 762 32.22 -15.24 -13.83
C ALA A 762 32.73 -14.00 -13.07
N GLU A 763 34.04 -13.75 -13.18
CA GLU A 763 34.72 -12.54 -12.67
C GLU A 763 33.98 -11.25 -13.08
N PRO A 764 33.96 -10.18 -12.24
CA PRO A 764 33.37 -8.88 -12.59
C PRO A 764 33.89 -8.31 -13.92
N TRP A 765 33.00 -7.61 -14.65
CA TRP A 765 33.12 -7.25 -16.08
C TRP A 765 34.52 -6.86 -16.59
#